data_AF-A0A6J3ITG9-F1
#
_entry.id   AF-A0A6J3ITG9-F1
#
_cell.length_a   1.000
_cell.length_b   1.000
_cell.length_c   1.000
_cell.angle_alpha   90.00
_cell.angle_beta   90.00
_cell.angle_gamma   90.00
#
_symmetry.space_group_name_H-M   'P 1'
#
loop_
_entity.id
_entity.type
_entity.pdbx_description
1 polymer ?
#
loop_
_entity_poly.entity_id
_entity_poly.type
_entity_poly.pdbx_seq_one_letter_code
_entity_poly.pdbx_strand_id
1 'polypeptide(L)'
;MVLLRLLVLLFALVVSDLHSLPWFINVSESQGPGTVLQFFSFNCSSYTPTPTLELLNVQPPTTFFNPPSLARWQGTYVGKLTLSSSARLDALMVNHYKLWLKFTCGNYVTEGPLFVDVQRDLSHIQCAGQFASPAGEMIRVPETVRPGARLYILLLPGLELHGAQMSIISAQDPPHFPGPFSINEQGWLQAPSQGLLGQAQKVFQLQISVSFGQRQSCQGMVMVKVLPVSSSQVSFFEQAQNITIPENLAPGSEVVQVWARGVNLRYEILSPMPSPFFSIGHADGVVRTTAPLELARTPGTVVSRLQVKAFERHQPWDSAELNLTMNVRLVNLWPPRCLPALLVSQIPETAPVGTVLTTLTCEDPDSVGATLDYKLWFRSSSDPASLCLYDRVLEVNATLDCDTPGSCFQHAASILVLDGGQPQMTTEVPVLVMVTPVNEFSPACASRMFRVREDAAPHTLLGSVVGTDMDYPHDNIEYYTSGGPSTFAVDRLSGEVHLLGPLDYEQQRVYRLTVLLIDHGQDQNPNCHRSGSCTITIEVEDVNDHAPECEPPFQELTIYVPLGRSVEVTKVSCRIPQEPQRLAFSYSIVGGNSQNRFILQGAMLVHSDLVLGPFWPEQRNTYELLICVADAGPSIPHLSTTATIVVHPVFWKASREATSIHRTTVPSMMTPMLVTDTEAFWQPQPWFVVVLTATGALLLLVLGWLLGRLLQGLAHLLQAPSKLAQALLLNTIQGTKGSLEGFMEVPKMEISQAPSSIKSLHFDGRAQDSRTGRDYLFNTCTGARRWL
;
A
#
# COMPACT_ATOMS: atom_id res chain seq x y z
N MET A 1 -11.03 19.57 36.76
CA MET A 1 -10.86 18.27 37.47
C MET A 1 -12.15 17.44 37.62
N VAL A 2 -13.28 17.81 37.00
CA VAL A 2 -14.51 16.99 37.09
C VAL A 2 -14.68 16.03 35.90
N LEU A 3 -14.09 16.35 34.74
CA LEU A 3 -14.13 15.47 33.55
C LEU A 3 -13.23 14.22 33.66
N LEU A 4 -12.18 14.25 34.49
CA LEU A 4 -11.25 13.12 34.65
C LEU A 4 -11.84 11.99 35.52
N ARG A 5 -12.87 12.26 36.33
CA ARG A 5 -13.53 11.26 37.17
C ARG A 5 -14.50 10.36 36.40
N LEU A 6 -15.06 10.84 35.28
CA LEU A 6 -15.95 10.02 34.45
C LEU A 6 -15.18 9.02 33.56
N LEU A 7 -13.96 9.35 33.15
CA LEU A 7 -13.16 8.46 32.30
C LEU A 7 -12.57 7.27 33.07
N VAL A 8 -12.33 7.43 34.38
CA VAL A 8 -11.88 6.34 35.27
C VAL A 8 -13.02 5.34 35.57
N LEU A 9 -14.28 5.80 35.56
CA LEU A 9 -15.43 4.91 35.74
C LEU A 9 -15.75 4.04 34.50
N LEU A 10 -15.36 4.48 33.30
CA LEU A 10 -15.64 3.77 32.05
C LEU A 10 -14.60 2.71 31.67
N PHE A 11 -13.42 2.71 32.31
CA PHE A 11 -12.40 1.68 32.10
C PHE A 11 -12.53 0.48 33.06
N ALA A 12 -13.50 0.50 33.98
CA ALA A 12 -13.72 -0.52 35.02
C ALA A 12 -14.81 -1.55 34.66
N LEU A 13 -14.96 -1.90 33.39
CA LEU A 13 -16.01 -2.83 32.93
C LEU A 13 -15.51 -4.09 32.22
N VAL A 14 -14.21 -4.41 32.28
CA VAL A 14 -13.71 -5.70 31.80
C VAL A 14 -12.63 -6.20 32.77
N VAL A 15 -12.81 -7.43 33.24
CA VAL A 15 -12.04 -8.20 34.25
C VAL A 15 -12.60 -8.13 35.68
N SER A 16 -13.43 -9.13 35.98
CA SER A 16 -14.00 -9.47 37.28
C SER A 16 -12.98 -10.11 38.24
N ASP A 17 -13.25 -9.96 39.54
CA ASP A 17 -12.82 -10.82 40.68
C ASP A 17 -11.87 -10.22 41.75
N LEU A 18 -11.54 -8.92 41.68
CA LEU A 18 -10.83 -8.23 42.78
C LEU A 18 -11.44 -6.88 43.22
N HIS A 19 -12.63 -6.53 42.74
CA HIS A 19 -13.31 -5.28 43.09
C HIS A 19 -13.91 -5.22 44.51
N SER A 20 -13.91 -6.32 45.25
CA SER A 20 -14.43 -6.35 46.63
C SER A 20 -13.37 -6.12 47.71
N LEU A 21 -12.09 -6.03 47.32
CA LEU A 21 -11.03 -5.54 48.20
C LEU A 21 -11.03 -4.00 48.17
N PRO A 22 -11.42 -3.30 49.25
CA PRO A 22 -11.19 -1.88 49.33
C PRO A 22 -9.69 -1.65 49.23
N TRP A 23 -9.24 -0.90 48.23
CA TRP A 23 -7.81 -0.61 48.07
C TRP A 23 -7.22 0.09 49.29
N PHE A 24 -8.05 0.81 50.06
CA PHE A 24 -7.67 1.53 51.27
C PHE A 24 -8.61 1.19 52.43
N ILE A 25 -8.03 0.96 53.62
CA ILE A 25 -8.76 0.83 54.89
C ILE A 25 -8.24 1.89 55.85
N ASN A 26 -9.15 2.63 56.47
CA ASN A 26 -8.82 3.57 57.53
C ASN A 26 -8.93 2.87 58.89
N VAL A 27 -7.86 2.89 59.68
CA VAL A 27 -7.80 2.24 60.99
C VAL A 27 -7.36 3.27 62.03
N SER A 28 -8.10 3.40 63.13
CA SER A 28 -7.67 4.24 64.25
C SER A 28 -6.46 3.63 64.95
N GLU A 29 -5.46 4.45 65.31
CA GLU A 29 -4.28 4.00 66.08
C GLU A 29 -4.64 3.41 67.45
N SER A 30 -5.83 3.74 67.99
CA SER A 30 -6.35 3.19 69.25
C SER A 30 -6.89 1.76 69.16
N GLN A 31 -6.97 1.17 67.96
CA GLN A 31 -7.47 -0.19 67.78
C GLN A 31 -6.49 -1.22 68.36
N GLY A 32 -6.99 -2.03 69.29
CA GLY A 32 -6.18 -3.02 70.01
C GLY A 32 -6.02 -4.36 69.28
N PRO A 33 -5.21 -5.27 69.83
CA PRO A 33 -5.08 -6.64 69.35
C PRO A 33 -6.41 -7.37 69.15
N GLY A 34 -6.51 -8.14 68.07
CA GLY A 34 -7.71 -8.93 67.75
C GLY A 34 -8.84 -8.14 67.06
N THR A 35 -8.69 -6.82 66.92
CA THR A 35 -9.62 -5.99 66.15
C THR A 35 -9.71 -6.48 64.72
N VAL A 36 -10.94 -6.57 64.19
CA VAL A 36 -11.21 -6.91 62.81
C VAL A 36 -11.10 -5.64 61.97
N LEU A 37 -10.11 -5.57 61.08
CA LEU A 37 -9.87 -4.38 60.28
C LEU A 37 -10.89 -4.24 59.15
N GLN A 38 -11.20 -5.34 58.48
CA GLN A 38 -12.15 -5.37 57.36
C GLN A 38 -12.60 -6.81 57.07
N PHE A 39 -13.81 -6.93 56.53
CA PHE A 39 -14.31 -8.16 55.90
C PHE A 39 -14.25 -7.99 54.37
N PHE A 40 -13.73 -9.00 53.67
CA PHE A 40 -13.68 -9.06 52.21
C PHE A 40 -14.55 -10.20 51.74
N SER A 41 -15.35 -10.02 50.70
CA SER A 41 -16.14 -11.10 50.12
C SER A 41 -15.57 -11.47 48.74
N PHE A 42 -15.37 -12.75 48.50
CA PHE A 42 -14.85 -13.30 47.25
C PHE A 42 -15.88 -14.28 46.70
N ASN A 43 -16.21 -14.12 45.42
CA ASN A 43 -17.04 -15.07 44.70
C ASN A 43 -16.10 -16.04 43.97
N CYS A 44 -16.02 -17.28 44.43
CA CYS A 44 -15.17 -18.30 43.81
C CYS A 44 -16.07 -19.49 43.44
N SER A 45 -16.22 -19.71 42.14
CA SER A 45 -17.15 -20.69 41.54
C SER A 45 -16.55 -22.09 41.38
N SER A 46 -15.23 -22.26 41.59
CA SER A 46 -14.55 -23.56 41.44
C SER A 46 -14.59 -24.39 42.74
N TYR A 47 -15.11 -25.61 42.66
CA TYR A 47 -15.23 -26.52 43.80
C TYR A 47 -13.93 -27.27 44.17
N THR A 48 -12.84 -27.12 43.40
CA THR A 48 -11.52 -27.71 43.70
C THR A 48 -10.40 -27.00 42.92
N PRO A 49 -9.19 -26.77 43.50
CA PRO A 49 -8.82 -26.76 44.92
C PRO A 49 -9.49 -25.64 45.73
N THR A 50 -9.48 -25.76 47.07
CA THR A 50 -10.05 -24.78 48.00
C THR A 50 -9.35 -23.42 47.85
N PRO A 51 -10.08 -22.30 47.76
CA PRO A 51 -9.45 -21.00 47.61
C PRO A 51 -8.63 -20.63 48.86
N THR A 52 -7.47 -20.00 48.66
CA THR A 52 -6.61 -19.50 49.75
C THR A 52 -6.43 -17.99 49.66
N LEU A 53 -6.28 -17.34 50.81
CA LEU A 53 -5.92 -15.93 50.93
C LEU A 53 -4.70 -15.85 51.84
N GLU A 54 -3.59 -15.33 51.31
CA GLU A 54 -2.29 -15.29 51.99
C GLU A 54 -1.77 -13.86 52.07
N LEU A 55 -1.08 -13.52 53.16
CA LEU A 55 -0.34 -12.27 53.32
C LEU A 55 1.14 -12.54 53.03
N LEU A 56 1.64 -11.99 51.92
CA LEU A 56 3.00 -12.22 51.44
C LEU A 56 4.02 -11.32 52.13
N ASN A 57 3.72 -10.02 52.24
CA ASN A 57 4.63 -9.03 52.79
C ASN A 57 3.88 -7.79 53.31
N VAL A 58 4.51 -7.07 54.24
CA VAL A 58 4.05 -5.80 54.79
C VAL A 58 5.15 -4.76 54.65
N GLN A 59 4.83 -3.59 54.12
CA GLN A 59 5.74 -2.44 54.04
C GLN A 59 5.18 -1.27 54.85
N PRO A 60 5.94 -0.70 55.82
CA PRO A 60 7.22 -1.17 56.34
C PRO A 60 7.12 -2.53 57.08
N PRO A 61 8.22 -3.30 57.22
CA PRO A 61 8.19 -4.63 57.82
C PRO A 61 7.73 -4.60 59.28
N THR A 62 6.62 -5.26 59.60
CA THR A 62 6.06 -5.34 60.97
C THR A 62 5.35 -6.66 61.21
N THR A 63 5.06 -6.97 62.48
CA THR A 63 4.27 -8.14 62.89
C THR A 63 2.84 -7.79 63.30
N PHE A 64 2.37 -6.57 62.98
CA PHE A 64 1.12 -6.01 63.50
C PHE A 64 -0.16 -6.60 62.88
N PHE A 65 -0.05 -7.26 61.74
CA PHE A 65 -1.19 -7.83 61.00
C PHE A 65 -1.12 -9.36 61.03
N ASN A 66 -2.20 -10.02 61.43
CA ASN A 66 -2.28 -11.48 61.39
C ASN A 66 -2.50 -11.97 59.95
N PRO A 67 -2.11 -13.23 59.63
CA PRO A 67 -2.51 -13.87 58.39
C PRO A 67 -4.03 -13.86 58.24
N PRO A 68 -4.57 -13.50 57.06
CA PRO A 68 -6.01 -13.42 56.85
C PRO A 68 -6.64 -14.81 56.91
N SER A 69 -7.84 -14.91 57.50
CA SER A 69 -8.61 -16.16 57.54
C SER A 69 -9.77 -16.12 56.55
N LEU A 70 -10.08 -17.26 55.92
CA LEU A 70 -11.13 -17.38 54.91
C LEU A 70 -12.23 -18.34 55.41
N ALA A 71 -13.48 -17.88 55.45
CA ALA A 71 -14.63 -18.69 55.87
C ALA A 71 -15.74 -18.66 54.82
N ARG A 72 -16.43 -19.78 54.58
CA ARG A 72 -17.54 -19.85 53.61
C ARG A 72 -18.85 -19.44 54.27
N TRP A 73 -19.55 -18.46 53.71
CA TRP A 73 -20.82 -17.95 54.22
C TRP A 73 -21.82 -17.70 53.07
N GLN A 74 -22.95 -18.40 53.10
CA GLN A 74 -24.04 -18.31 52.10
C GLN A 74 -23.60 -18.40 50.62
N GLY A 75 -22.64 -19.28 50.30
CA GLY A 75 -22.16 -19.49 48.92
C GLY A 75 -20.98 -18.62 48.49
N THR A 76 -20.68 -17.55 49.24
CA THR A 76 -19.50 -16.67 49.07
C THR A 76 -18.41 -16.97 50.10
N TYR A 77 -17.14 -16.73 49.75
CA TYR A 77 -16.03 -16.81 50.69
C TYR A 77 -15.79 -15.44 51.33
N VAL A 78 -15.67 -15.38 52.65
CA VAL A 78 -15.42 -14.14 53.38
C VAL A 78 -14.04 -14.19 54.03
N GLY A 79 -13.15 -13.31 53.60
CA GLY A 79 -11.83 -13.08 54.18
C GLY A 79 -11.90 -12.11 55.34
N LYS A 80 -11.18 -12.40 56.42
CA LYS A 80 -11.11 -11.60 57.64
C LYS A 80 -9.65 -11.27 57.96
N LEU A 81 -9.32 -9.98 58.01
CA LEU A 81 -8.02 -9.48 58.44
C LEU A 81 -8.12 -8.89 59.85
N THR A 82 -7.19 -9.26 60.74
CA THR A 82 -7.16 -8.81 62.14
C THR A 82 -5.80 -8.30 62.58
N LEU A 83 -5.80 -7.47 63.61
CA LEU A 83 -4.58 -7.03 64.29
C LEU A 83 -4.01 -8.13 65.19
N SER A 84 -2.68 -8.27 65.18
CA SER A 84 -1.95 -9.24 66.00
C SER A 84 -1.87 -8.83 67.48
N SER A 85 -1.45 -9.75 68.34
CA SER A 85 -1.15 -9.47 69.75
C SER A 85 -0.01 -8.47 69.95
N SER A 86 0.87 -8.31 68.96
CA SER A 86 1.95 -7.34 68.96
C SER A 86 1.59 -5.99 68.34
N ALA A 87 0.35 -5.82 67.86
CA ALA A 87 -0.08 -4.60 67.17
C ALA A 87 0.06 -3.35 68.08
N ARG A 88 0.90 -2.42 67.63
CA ARG A 88 1.10 -1.08 68.21
C ARG A 88 1.06 -0.08 67.07
N LEU A 89 -0.13 0.18 66.55
CA LEU A 89 -0.33 1.17 65.51
C LEU A 89 -0.03 2.56 66.10
N ASP A 90 0.82 3.31 65.42
CA ASP A 90 1.17 4.68 65.78
C ASP A 90 1.18 5.49 64.49
N ALA A 91 0.15 6.33 64.32
CA ALA A 91 -0.02 7.12 63.10
C ALA A 91 1.12 8.14 62.90
N LEU A 92 1.92 8.43 63.92
CA LEU A 92 3.09 9.30 63.80
C LEU A 92 4.35 8.63 63.31
N MET A 93 4.56 7.38 63.72
CA MET A 93 5.72 6.62 63.27
C MET A 93 5.49 6.09 61.86
N VAL A 94 4.31 5.52 61.61
CA VAL A 94 3.91 4.99 60.31
C VAL A 94 2.41 5.19 60.13
N ASN A 95 2.05 6.18 59.30
CA ASN A 95 0.64 6.47 58.96
C ASN A 95 0.11 5.62 57.80
N HIS A 96 0.96 4.86 57.12
CA HIS A 96 0.61 4.11 55.92
C HIS A 96 1.32 2.77 55.87
N TYR A 97 0.54 1.69 55.79
CA TYR A 97 1.03 0.33 55.60
C TYR A 97 0.52 -0.23 54.28
N LYS A 98 1.41 -0.90 53.54
CA LYS A 98 1.06 -1.63 52.31
C LYS A 98 1.18 -3.13 52.57
N LEU A 99 0.05 -3.81 52.56
CA LEU A 99 -0.04 -5.27 52.72
C LEU A 99 -0.20 -5.91 51.35
N TRP A 100 0.73 -6.79 50.98
CA TRP A 100 0.63 -7.57 49.74
C TRP A 100 -0.13 -8.86 49.99
N LEU A 101 -1.33 -8.94 49.42
CA LEU A 101 -2.20 -10.10 49.54
C LEU A 101 -2.19 -10.92 48.25
N LYS A 102 -2.21 -12.24 48.41
CA LYS A 102 -2.33 -13.21 47.33
C LYS A 102 -3.59 -14.01 47.51
N PHE A 103 -4.49 -13.93 46.54
CA PHE A 103 -5.71 -14.71 46.50
C PHE A 103 -5.61 -15.77 45.41
N THR A 104 -5.91 -17.01 45.77
CA THR A 104 -5.96 -18.15 44.85
C THR A 104 -7.36 -18.73 44.82
N CYS A 105 -7.92 -18.89 43.62
CA CYS A 105 -9.22 -19.53 43.39
C CYS A 105 -9.07 -20.46 42.18
N GLY A 106 -8.99 -21.77 42.43
CA GLY A 106 -8.70 -22.75 41.38
C GLY A 106 -7.32 -22.53 40.74
N ASN A 107 -7.29 -22.26 39.44
CA ASN A 107 -6.06 -21.93 38.69
C ASN A 107 -5.77 -20.43 38.61
N TYR A 108 -6.68 -19.58 39.11
CA TYR A 108 -6.52 -18.14 39.08
C TYR A 108 -5.78 -17.67 40.33
N VAL A 109 -4.63 -17.05 40.12
CA VAL A 109 -3.81 -16.43 41.17
C VAL A 109 -3.80 -14.94 40.90
N THR A 110 -4.17 -14.17 41.91
CA THR A 110 -4.19 -12.71 41.82
C THR A 110 -3.50 -12.11 43.04
N GLU A 111 -2.67 -11.09 42.80
CA GLU A 111 -1.91 -10.41 43.83
C GLU A 111 -2.26 -8.92 43.80
N GLY A 112 -2.44 -8.33 44.97
CA GLY A 112 -2.86 -6.93 45.07
C GLY A 112 -2.42 -6.30 46.38
N PRO A 113 -2.08 -4.99 46.35
CA PRO A 113 -1.80 -4.26 47.57
C PRO A 113 -3.10 -3.82 48.26
N LEU A 114 -3.17 -4.07 49.55
CA LEU A 114 -4.13 -3.46 50.46
C LEU A 114 -3.41 -2.38 51.25
N PHE A 115 -3.86 -1.14 51.10
CA PHE A 115 -3.33 0.00 51.82
C PHE A 115 -4.11 0.18 53.12
N VAL A 116 -3.40 0.25 54.24
CA VAL A 116 -3.95 0.50 55.57
C VAL A 116 -3.44 1.85 56.03
N ASP A 117 -4.35 2.82 56.04
CA ASP A 117 -4.08 4.18 56.50
C ASP A 117 -4.42 4.25 57.99
N VAL A 118 -3.38 4.44 58.80
CA VAL A 118 -3.54 4.60 60.24
C VAL A 118 -3.90 6.05 60.52
N GLN A 119 -5.15 6.24 60.92
CA GLN A 119 -5.69 7.52 61.32
C GLN A 119 -5.44 7.72 62.81
N ARG A 120 -5.07 8.95 63.18
CA ARG A 120 -4.95 9.33 64.58
C ARG A 120 -6.27 9.25 65.31
N ASP A 121 -6.23 8.80 66.56
CA ASP A 121 -7.35 8.94 67.47
C ASP A 121 -7.27 10.28 68.19
N LEU A 122 -8.03 11.25 67.71
CA LEU A 122 -8.07 12.62 68.27
C LEU A 122 -8.71 12.68 69.67
N SER A 123 -9.30 11.59 70.17
CA SER A 123 -9.91 11.55 71.51
C SER A 123 -8.90 11.23 72.63
N HIS A 124 -7.68 10.80 72.28
CA HIS A 124 -6.66 10.38 73.25
C HIS A 124 -5.31 11.06 73.03
N ILE A 125 -5.21 12.34 73.37
CA ILE A 125 -3.95 13.10 73.31
C ILE A 125 -3.06 12.70 74.48
N GLN A 126 -2.02 11.88 74.23
CA GLN A 126 -0.99 11.57 75.22
C GLN A 126 0.19 12.54 75.05
N CYS A 127 0.51 13.27 76.12
CA CYS A 127 1.73 14.07 76.16
C CYS A 127 2.92 13.13 76.36
N ALA A 128 3.58 12.80 75.26
CA ALA A 128 4.71 11.90 75.19
C ALA A 128 5.98 12.63 74.76
N GLY A 129 7.14 12.06 75.09
CA GLY A 129 8.46 12.59 74.71
C GLY A 129 9.16 13.41 75.80
N GLN A 130 10.26 14.09 75.42
CA GLN A 130 11.13 14.83 76.34
C GLN A 130 10.43 16.00 77.04
N PHE A 131 9.40 16.57 76.41
CA PHE A 131 8.60 17.66 76.96
C PHE A 131 7.79 17.28 78.21
N ALA A 132 7.31 16.03 78.31
CA ALA A 132 6.53 15.55 79.47
C ALA A 132 7.43 15.03 80.62
N SER A 133 8.75 15.03 80.44
CA SER A 133 9.70 14.59 81.47
C SER A 133 9.82 15.64 82.58
N PRO A 134 9.80 15.25 83.88
CA PRO A 134 10.04 16.16 84.99
C PRO A 134 11.46 16.75 85.00
N ALA A 135 12.39 16.18 84.24
CA ALA A 135 13.75 16.72 84.08
C ALA A 135 13.83 17.93 83.11
N GLY A 136 12.79 18.14 82.29
CA GLY A 136 12.75 19.16 81.26
C GLY A 136 13.74 18.95 80.11
N GLU A 137 13.55 19.71 79.03
CA GLU A 137 14.42 19.69 77.85
C GLU A 137 15.39 20.88 77.88
N MET A 138 16.71 20.63 77.77
CA MET A 138 17.70 21.69 77.76
C MET A 138 18.10 22.06 76.33
N ILE A 139 17.75 23.27 75.89
CA ILE A 139 18.23 23.85 74.64
C ILE A 139 19.41 24.76 74.92
N ARG A 140 20.40 24.75 74.03
CA ARG A 140 21.59 25.61 74.12
C ARG A 140 21.47 26.65 73.02
N VAL A 141 21.62 27.94 73.29
CA VAL A 141 21.41 28.99 72.29
C VAL A 141 22.56 29.99 72.36
N PRO A 142 23.17 30.44 71.26
CA PRO A 142 24.23 31.42 71.31
C PRO A 142 23.68 32.81 71.66
N GLU A 143 24.48 33.65 72.32
CA GLU A 143 24.07 35.01 72.66
C GLU A 143 23.89 35.94 71.44
N THR A 144 24.39 35.51 70.27
CA THR A 144 24.34 36.22 68.99
C THR A 144 23.03 36.02 68.21
N VAL A 145 22.08 35.25 68.74
CA VAL A 145 20.79 35.05 68.07
C VAL A 145 20.03 36.38 67.94
N ARG A 146 19.46 36.61 66.75
CA ARG A 146 18.70 37.83 66.44
C ARG A 146 17.46 37.95 67.33
N PRO A 147 17.06 39.17 67.74
CA PRO A 147 15.82 39.38 68.47
C PRO A 147 14.60 38.80 67.73
N GLY A 148 13.71 38.09 68.43
CA GLY A 148 12.53 37.45 67.84
C GLY A 148 12.80 36.19 67.00
N ALA A 149 14.04 35.73 66.88
CA ALA A 149 14.37 34.50 66.16
C ALA A 149 13.77 33.26 66.83
N ARG A 150 13.50 32.23 66.02
CA ARG A 150 12.95 30.95 66.48
C ARG A 150 14.06 30.15 67.16
N LEU A 151 13.91 29.93 68.47
CA LEU A 151 14.89 29.21 69.29
C LEU A 151 14.60 27.72 69.36
N TYR A 152 13.32 27.37 69.48
CA TYR A 152 12.88 26.00 69.65
C TYR A 152 11.48 25.80 69.08
N ILE A 153 11.22 24.63 68.51
CA ILE A 153 9.90 24.26 67.99
C ILE A 153 9.36 23.12 68.84
N LEU A 154 8.25 23.39 69.54
CA LEU A 154 7.53 22.40 70.31
C LEU A 154 6.69 21.52 69.38
N LEU A 155 7.17 20.31 69.12
CA LEU A 155 6.47 19.32 68.29
C LEU A 155 5.57 18.44 69.16
N LEU A 156 4.30 18.85 69.33
CA LEU A 156 3.29 17.97 69.94
C LEU A 156 2.42 17.29 68.86
N PRO A 157 2.17 15.99 69.00
CA PRO A 157 1.19 15.27 68.19
C PRO A 157 -0.20 15.96 68.18
N GLY A 158 -0.66 16.46 67.03
CA GLY A 158 -2.03 17.01 66.88
C GLY A 158 -2.17 18.54 67.00
N LEU A 159 -1.04 19.25 67.18
CA LEU A 159 -1.01 20.72 67.23
C LEU A 159 -1.54 21.41 65.96
N GLU A 160 -1.44 20.71 64.82
CA GLU A 160 -1.68 21.27 63.49
C GLU A 160 -3.16 21.58 63.20
N LEU A 161 -4.11 21.12 64.02
CA LEU A 161 -5.53 21.15 63.63
C LEU A 161 -6.54 21.78 64.58
N HIS A 162 -6.25 22.16 65.83
CA HIS A 162 -7.21 22.91 66.64
C HIS A 162 -6.56 23.77 67.73
N GLY A 163 -6.61 25.10 67.56
CA GLY A 163 -6.60 26.16 68.59
C GLY A 163 -5.99 25.85 69.96
N ALA A 164 -4.83 25.22 70.02
CA ALA A 164 -4.16 24.87 71.26
C ALA A 164 -3.55 26.14 71.85
N GLN A 165 -4.04 26.59 72.99
CA GLN A 165 -3.54 27.82 73.60
C GLN A 165 -2.26 27.53 74.37
N MET A 166 -1.18 28.19 73.97
CA MET A 166 0.14 28.04 74.59
C MET A 166 0.49 29.23 75.46
N SER A 167 0.98 28.95 76.66
CA SER A 167 1.47 29.99 77.56
C SER A 167 2.72 29.54 78.29
N ILE A 168 3.61 30.49 78.55
CA ILE A 168 4.76 30.30 79.43
C ILE A 168 4.29 30.68 80.83
N ILE A 169 4.21 29.69 81.72
CA ILE A 169 3.82 29.84 83.13
C ILE A 169 5.10 29.77 83.96
N SER A 170 6.01 30.74 83.80
CA SER A 170 7.27 30.79 84.54
C SER A 170 7.03 31.12 86.02
N ALA A 171 7.76 30.46 86.92
CA ALA A 171 7.76 30.76 88.36
C ALA A 171 9.07 31.43 88.84
N GLN A 172 10.10 31.54 88.00
CA GLN A 172 11.42 32.04 88.39
C GLN A 172 12.14 32.75 87.23
N ASP A 173 12.01 34.07 87.15
CA ASP A 173 12.84 34.87 86.25
C ASP A 173 14.20 35.15 86.92
N PRO A 174 15.35 34.83 86.28
CA PRO A 174 16.67 35.14 86.83
C PRO A 174 16.90 36.65 86.97
N PRO A 175 17.80 37.10 87.87
CA PRO A 175 18.18 38.51 87.95
C PRO A 175 18.80 39.01 86.63
N HIS A 176 18.31 40.18 86.18
CA HIS A 176 18.70 40.88 84.94
C HIS A 176 18.18 40.25 83.64
N PHE A 177 16.89 39.93 83.65
CA PHE A 177 16.15 39.39 82.52
C PHE A 177 15.93 40.46 81.41
N PRO A 178 16.37 40.23 80.16
CA PRO A 178 16.25 41.18 79.05
C PRO A 178 14.83 41.29 78.46
N GLY A 179 13.85 40.57 79.00
CA GLY A 179 12.46 40.57 78.53
C GLY A 179 11.93 39.14 78.34
N PRO A 180 10.61 38.93 78.39
CA PRO A 180 10.01 37.60 78.33
C PRO A 180 10.30 36.91 77.00
N PHE A 181 10.66 35.62 77.08
CA PHE A 181 10.52 34.72 75.94
C PHE A 181 9.05 34.66 75.55
N SER A 182 8.76 34.55 74.25
CA SER A 182 7.40 34.36 73.76
C SER A 182 7.26 32.99 73.11
N ILE A 183 6.10 32.37 73.28
CA ILE A 183 5.69 31.22 72.50
C ILE A 183 4.44 31.59 71.72
N ASN A 184 4.41 31.26 70.43
CA ASN A 184 3.22 31.47 69.61
C ASN A 184 2.30 30.23 69.61
N GLU A 185 1.10 30.39 69.08
CA GLU A 185 0.11 29.30 68.98
C GLU A 185 0.58 28.15 68.05
N GLN A 186 1.62 28.37 67.24
CA GLN A 186 2.27 27.36 66.40
C GLN A 186 3.38 26.58 67.13
N GLY A 187 3.60 26.82 68.43
CA GLY A 187 4.61 26.12 69.24
C GLY A 187 6.05 26.60 69.05
N TRP A 188 6.27 27.79 68.47
CA TRP A 188 7.60 28.37 68.30
C TRP A 188 7.98 29.20 69.52
N LEU A 189 9.00 28.75 70.24
CA LEU A 189 9.67 29.55 71.26
C LEU A 189 10.59 30.56 70.58
N GLN A 190 10.37 31.85 70.83
CA GLN A 190 11.11 32.95 70.22
C GLN A 190 12.01 33.65 71.22
N ALA A 191 13.13 34.18 70.71
CA ALA A 191 14.05 35.00 71.47
C ALA A 191 13.37 36.30 71.92
N PRO A 192 13.72 36.84 73.10
CA PRO A 192 13.23 38.13 73.57
C PRO A 192 13.43 39.23 72.52
N SER A 193 12.53 40.22 72.50
CA SER A 193 12.61 41.37 71.58
C SER A 193 13.86 42.24 71.80
N GLN A 194 14.51 42.13 72.97
CA GLN A 194 15.78 42.78 73.27
C GLN A 194 17.01 41.93 72.91
N GLY A 195 16.83 40.68 72.45
CA GLY A 195 17.90 39.73 72.15
C GLY A 195 18.50 39.04 73.38
N LEU A 196 19.50 38.18 73.17
CA LEU A 196 20.19 37.41 74.22
C LEU A 196 21.64 37.86 74.44
N LEU A 197 22.05 38.97 73.83
CA LEU A 197 23.42 39.47 73.82
C LEU A 197 23.83 39.91 75.25
N GLY A 198 24.98 39.42 75.73
CA GLY A 198 25.46 39.69 77.10
C GLY A 198 24.83 38.80 78.18
N GLN A 199 24.04 37.80 77.81
CA GLN A 199 23.43 36.83 78.73
C GLN A 199 24.16 35.48 78.76
N ALA A 200 25.40 35.42 78.26
CA ALA A 200 26.21 34.21 78.22
C ALA A 200 26.26 33.44 79.55
N GLN A 201 26.22 32.11 79.46
CA GLN A 201 26.20 31.12 80.56
C GLN A 201 24.96 31.15 81.48
N LYS A 202 24.00 32.05 81.25
CA LYS A 202 22.74 32.04 81.99
C LYS A 202 21.84 30.90 81.52
N VAL A 203 21.05 30.36 82.43
CA VAL A 203 20.03 29.32 82.16
C VAL A 203 18.67 29.87 82.54
N PHE A 204 17.75 29.89 81.58
CA PHE A 204 16.36 30.31 81.78
C PHE A 204 15.47 29.07 81.86
N GLN A 205 14.69 28.93 82.93
CA GLN A 205 13.78 27.82 83.11
C GLN A 205 12.38 28.26 82.70
N LEU A 206 11.86 27.71 81.61
CA LEU A 206 10.57 28.07 81.03
C LEU A 206 9.62 26.90 81.21
N GLN A 207 8.61 27.06 82.06
CA GLN A 207 7.52 26.10 82.16
C GLN A 207 6.45 26.47 81.13
N ILE A 208 6.23 25.60 80.17
CA ILE A 208 5.29 25.80 79.06
C ILE A 208 4.05 24.97 79.36
N SER A 209 2.88 25.60 79.32
CA SER A 209 1.60 24.91 79.37
C SER A 209 0.91 24.99 78.01
N VAL A 210 0.47 23.82 77.54
CA VAL A 210 -0.29 23.65 76.31
C VAL A 210 -1.68 23.16 76.70
N SER A 211 -2.71 23.92 76.33
CA SER A 211 -4.10 23.60 76.64
C SER A 211 -4.90 23.30 75.37
N PHE A 212 -5.60 22.16 75.37
CA PHE A 212 -6.41 21.65 74.26
C PHE A 212 -7.89 21.65 74.69
N GLY A 213 -8.59 22.77 74.49
CA GLY A 213 -9.98 22.91 74.91
C GLY A 213 -10.22 22.75 76.43
N GLN A 214 -11.48 22.64 76.84
CA GLN A 214 -11.86 22.80 78.26
C GLN A 214 -11.41 21.70 79.23
N ARG A 215 -10.73 20.60 78.82
CA ARG A 215 -10.43 19.49 79.75
C ARG A 215 -9.07 18.77 79.60
N GLN A 216 -8.16 19.22 78.74
CA GLN A 216 -6.83 18.61 78.63
C GLN A 216 -5.73 19.67 78.58
N SER A 217 -4.84 19.67 79.57
CA SER A 217 -3.68 20.57 79.64
C SER A 217 -2.42 19.79 79.96
N CYS A 218 -1.36 20.02 79.19
CA CYS A 218 -0.04 19.45 79.45
C CYS A 218 0.94 20.54 79.86
N GLN A 219 1.85 20.18 80.76
CA GLN A 219 2.91 21.05 81.23
C GLN A 219 4.25 20.38 81.00
N GLY A 220 5.20 21.14 80.48
CA GLY A 220 6.57 20.71 80.25
C GLY A 220 7.55 21.81 80.62
N MET A 221 8.78 21.42 80.98
CA MET A 221 9.84 22.36 81.32
C MET A 221 10.88 22.42 80.20
N VAL A 222 11.24 23.62 79.76
CA VAL A 222 12.30 23.86 78.77
C VAL A 222 13.34 24.78 79.39
N MET A 223 14.59 24.34 79.44
CA MET A 223 15.72 25.10 79.97
C MET A 223 16.54 25.70 78.82
N VAL A 224 16.59 27.02 78.71
CA VAL A 224 17.38 27.74 77.70
C VAL A 224 18.73 28.14 78.29
N LYS A 225 19.80 27.42 77.94
CA LYS A 225 21.17 27.77 78.31
C LYS A 225 21.81 28.65 77.24
N VAL A 226 22.18 29.88 77.59
CA VAL A 226 22.85 30.79 76.66
C VAL A 226 24.35 30.49 76.62
N LEU A 227 24.90 30.32 75.42
CA LEU A 227 26.31 30.08 75.18
C LEU A 227 27.00 31.39 74.73
N PRO A 228 28.23 31.68 75.20
CA PRO A 228 28.98 32.88 74.84
C PRO A 228 29.27 32.93 73.34
N VAL A 229 29.74 31.84 72.75
CA VAL A 229 29.83 31.65 71.30
C VAL A 229 29.79 30.15 71.04
N SER A 230 29.05 29.71 70.03
CA SER A 230 29.23 28.36 69.50
C SER A 230 29.00 28.31 67.99
N SER A 231 29.89 27.58 67.32
CA SER A 231 29.79 27.17 65.93
C SER A 231 28.49 26.39 65.70
N SER A 232 27.76 26.72 64.63
CA SER A 232 26.67 25.88 64.14
C SER A 232 27.17 24.44 63.99
N GLN A 233 26.43 23.46 64.52
CA GLN A 233 26.73 22.05 64.27
C GLN A 233 26.27 21.64 62.87
N VAL A 234 25.35 22.42 62.30
CA VAL A 234 24.93 22.28 60.91
C VAL A 234 25.97 22.90 59.98
N SER A 235 26.44 22.14 59.00
CA SER A 235 27.36 22.63 57.96
C SER A 235 27.14 21.91 56.63
N PHE A 236 27.13 22.66 55.53
CA PHE A 236 27.15 22.07 54.19
C PHE A 236 28.55 21.57 53.84
N PHE A 237 28.64 20.58 52.94
CA PHE A 237 29.93 20.08 52.45
C PHE A 237 30.61 21.05 51.48
N GLU A 238 29.82 21.85 50.76
CA GLU A 238 30.27 22.85 49.80
C GLU A 238 29.71 24.23 50.19
N GLN A 239 30.37 25.31 49.77
CA GLN A 239 29.92 26.69 50.04
C GLN A 239 29.10 27.29 48.89
N ALA A 240 29.34 26.83 47.66
CA ALA A 240 28.55 27.17 46.49
C ALA A 240 28.65 26.06 45.44
N GLN A 241 27.56 25.82 44.70
CA GLN A 241 27.52 24.79 43.65
C GLN A 241 26.93 25.35 42.35
N ASN A 242 27.55 25.03 41.22
CA ASN A 242 27.08 25.42 39.89
C ASN A 242 26.54 24.18 39.18
N ILE A 243 25.27 24.21 38.80
CA ILE A 243 24.54 23.06 38.25
C ILE A 243 24.03 23.45 36.88
N THR A 244 24.28 22.61 35.88
CA THR A 244 23.80 22.83 34.51
C THR A 244 22.68 21.84 34.20
N ILE A 245 21.51 22.34 33.82
CA ILE A 245 20.32 21.53 33.53
C ILE A 245 19.77 21.85 32.14
N PRO A 246 19.20 20.86 31.42
CA PRO A 246 18.48 21.11 30.18
C PRO A 246 17.13 21.79 30.44
N GLU A 247 16.68 22.63 29.52
CA GLU A 247 15.39 23.34 29.64
C GLU A 247 14.16 22.41 29.57
N ASN A 248 14.31 21.22 28.99
CA ASN A 248 13.21 20.28 28.77
C ASN A 248 12.88 19.38 29.98
N LEU A 249 13.40 19.71 31.18
CA LEU A 249 13.04 18.99 32.40
C LEU A 249 11.57 19.22 32.76
N ALA A 250 10.82 18.11 32.92
CA ALA A 250 9.43 18.16 33.35
C ALA A 250 9.31 18.71 34.78
N PRO A 251 8.19 19.38 35.14
CA PRO A 251 7.91 19.74 36.54
C PRO A 251 7.94 18.50 37.45
N GLY A 252 8.59 18.63 38.59
CA GLY A 252 8.81 17.56 39.58
C GLY A 252 10.12 16.78 39.38
N SER A 253 10.88 17.06 38.31
CA SER A 253 12.18 16.43 38.06
C SER A 253 13.18 16.79 39.14
N GLU A 254 13.96 15.81 39.58
CA GLU A 254 15.03 15.99 40.56
C GLU A 254 16.26 16.61 39.87
N VAL A 255 16.75 17.73 40.38
CA VAL A 255 17.86 18.49 39.81
C VAL A 255 19.16 18.18 40.53
N VAL A 256 19.16 18.33 41.85
CA VAL A 256 20.30 18.12 42.71
C VAL A 256 19.82 17.77 44.11
N GLN A 257 20.61 17.01 44.85
CA GLN A 257 20.40 16.78 46.28
C GLN A 257 21.50 17.47 47.07
N VAL A 258 21.12 18.37 47.97
CA VAL A 258 22.07 19.04 48.87
C VAL A 258 22.21 18.28 50.17
N TRP A 259 23.43 18.19 50.67
CA TRP A 259 23.76 17.46 51.89
C TRP A 259 24.39 18.40 52.92
N ALA A 260 23.86 18.38 54.13
CA ALA A 260 24.46 19.03 55.30
C ALA A 260 24.78 18.00 56.38
N ARG A 261 25.82 18.26 57.16
CA ARG A 261 26.17 17.53 58.38
C ARG A 261 25.34 18.10 59.53
N GLY A 262 24.73 17.23 60.33
CA GLY A 262 23.94 17.60 61.49
C GLY A 262 22.94 16.50 61.86
N VAL A 263 22.17 16.70 62.92
CA VAL A 263 21.18 15.74 63.42
C VAL A 263 19.77 16.24 63.10
N ASN A 264 18.88 15.35 62.65
CA ASN A 264 17.46 15.64 62.39
C ASN A 264 17.23 16.93 61.56
N LEU A 265 17.94 17.04 60.44
CA LEU A 265 17.98 18.24 59.61
C LEU A 265 16.69 18.46 58.82
N ARG A 266 16.43 19.73 58.52
CA ARG A 266 15.39 20.21 57.60
C ARG A 266 15.97 21.23 56.62
N TYR A 267 15.43 21.26 55.41
CA TYR A 267 15.89 22.14 54.34
C TYR A 267 14.79 23.11 53.90
N GLU A 268 15.17 24.34 53.54
CA GLU A 268 14.27 25.37 52.99
C GLU A 268 15.00 26.30 51.99
N ILE A 269 14.26 26.88 51.04
CA ILE A 269 14.79 27.94 50.15
C ILE A 269 14.51 29.30 50.79
N LEU A 270 15.58 30.07 51.03
CA LEU A 270 15.50 31.41 51.61
C LEU A 270 15.20 32.48 50.56
N SER A 271 15.81 32.36 49.38
CA SER A 271 15.68 33.35 48.32
C SER A 271 15.87 32.71 46.93
N PRO A 272 15.02 33.04 45.94
CA PRO A 272 13.80 33.86 46.05
C PRO A 272 12.65 33.12 46.77
N MET A 273 11.80 33.85 47.50
CA MET A 273 10.62 33.31 48.18
C MET A 273 9.34 34.07 47.74
N PRO A 274 8.36 33.43 47.09
CA PRO A 274 8.38 32.04 46.61
C PRO A 274 9.36 31.84 45.45
N SER A 275 9.97 30.66 45.39
CA SER A 275 10.84 30.30 44.27
C SER A 275 9.98 29.91 43.06
N PRO A 276 10.14 30.58 41.90
CA PRO A 276 9.24 30.39 40.76
C PRO A 276 9.44 29.05 40.03
N PHE A 277 10.68 28.55 39.99
CA PHE A 277 11.07 27.40 39.16
C PHE A 277 11.54 26.18 39.93
N PHE A 278 11.82 26.33 41.23
CA PHE A 278 12.42 25.28 42.04
C PHE A 278 11.76 25.16 43.42
N SER A 279 11.69 23.94 43.92
CA SER A 279 11.29 23.59 45.28
C SER A 279 12.37 22.73 45.92
N ILE A 280 12.45 22.69 47.24
CA ILE A 280 13.32 21.76 47.96
C ILE A 280 12.48 20.88 48.88
N GLY A 281 12.74 19.58 48.86
CA GLY A 281 12.11 18.67 49.80
C GLY A 281 12.64 18.88 51.22
N HIS A 282 11.72 19.09 52.16
CA HIS A 282 12.06 19.51 53.52
C HIS A 282 12.87 18.48 54.31
N ALA A 283 12.81 17.19 53.96
CA ALA A 283 13.47 16.10 54.71
C ALA A 283 14.66 15.49 53.96
N ASP A 284 14.57 15.41 52.64
CA ASP A 284 15.52 14.75 51.74
C ASP A 284 16.53 15.73 51.12
N GLY A 285 16.25 17.04 51.15
CA GLY A 285 17.14 18.07 50.59
C GLY A 285 17.23 18.02 49.06
N VAL A 286 16.29 17.34 48.40
CA VAL A 286 16.25 17.21 46.94
C VAL A 286 15.58 18.45 46.35
N VAL A 287 16.29 19.16 45.47
CA VAL A 287 15.76 20.28 44.70
C VAL A 287 15.03 19.76 43.47
N ARG A 288 13.75 20.11 43.31
CA ARG A 288 12.89 19.69 42.22
C ARG A 288 12.38 20.88 41.42
N THR A 289 12.23 20.71 40.11
CA THR A 289 11.59 21.72 39.24
C THR A 289 10.10 21.87 39.59
N THR A 290 9.56 23.08 39.57
CA THR A 290 8.13 23.35 39.85
C THR A 290 7.35 23.81 38.63
N ALA A 291 8.05 24.31 37.62
CA ALA A 291 7.47 24.83 36.39
C ALA A 291 8.39 24.50 35.19
N PRO A 292 7.87 24.53 33.96
CA PRO A 292 8.68 24.40 32.75
C PRO A 292 9.78 25.47 32.72
N LEU A 293 11.00 25.05 32.37
CA LEU A 293 12.19 25.90 32.35
C LEU A 293 12.43 26.59 31.01
N GLU A 294 11.43 26.60 30.11
CA GLU A 294 11.43 27.17 28.74
C GLU A 294 11.76 28.68 28.66
N LEU A 295 12.12 29.32 29.77
CA LEU A 295 12.35 30.75 29.96
C LEU A 295 13.74 31.22 29.51
N ALA A 296 14.20 30.75 28.35
CA ALA A 296 15.36 31.30 27.66
C ALA A 296 14.99 32.32 26.55
N ARG A 297 13.77 32.90 26.56
CA ARG A 297 13.40 34.02 25.67
C ARG A 297 13.35 35.40 26.35
N THR A 298 13.59 35.47 27.66
CA THR A 298 13.68 36.74 28.41
C THR A 298 15.12 36.98 28.91
N PRO A 299 15.74 38.15 28.66
CA PRO A 299 17.08 38.43 29.16
C PRO A 299 17.05 38.60 30.69
N GLY A 300 17.57 37.60 31.43
CA GLY A 300 17.66 37.64 32.90
C GLY A 300 17.49 36.29 33.63
N THR A 301 16.99 35.26 32.95
CA THR A 301 16.61 33.96 33.53
C THR A 301 17.56 32.79 33.21
N VAL A 302 18.61 33.01 32.42
CA VAL A 302 19.61 31.97 32.05
C VAL A 302 20.35 31.42 33.28
N VAL A 303 20.46 32.23 34.33
CA VAL A 303 21.14 31.89 35.58
C VAL A 303 20.22 32.19 36.77
N SER A 304 19.64 31.16 37.38
CA SER A 304 18.85 31.31 38.60
C SER A 304 19.72 31.05 39.83
N ARG A 305 19.81 32.03 40.73
CA ARG A 305 20.56 31.91 42.00
C ARG A 305 19.59 31.57 43.12
N LEU A 306 19.81 30.45 43.79
CA LEU A 306 19.02 30.01 44.94
C LEU A 306 19.89 30.04 46.19
N GLN A 307 19.36 30.59 47.28
CA GLN A 307 19.96 30.49 48.60
C GLN A 307 19.17 29.48 49.43
N VAL A 308 19.80 28.40 49.83
CA VAL A 308 19.19 27.28 50.56
C VAL A 308 19.71 27.26 52.00
N LYS A 309 18.85 26.94 52.96
CA LYS A 309 19.20 26.80 54.37
C LYS A 309 18.93 25.38 54.85
N ALA A 310 19.90 24.80 55.56
CA ALA A 310 19.71 23.60 56.37
C ALA A 310 19.69 23.98 57.84
N PHE A 311 18.77 23.42 58.62
CA PHE A 311 18.63 23.71 60.05
C PHE A 311 18.20 22.47 60.83
N GLU A 312 18.53 22.41 62.11
CA GLU A 312 18.03 21.35 62.99
C GLU A 312 16.54 21.55 63.28
N ARG A 313 15.73 20.50 63.13
CA ARG A 313 14.27 20.56 63.27
C ARG A 313 13.78 21.14 64.61
N HIS A 314 14.46 20.80 65.70
CA HIS A 314 14.10 21.29 67.05
C HIS A 314 14.78 22.60 67.40
N GLN A 315 15.91 22.93 66.77
CA GLN A 315 16.71 24.12 67.04
C GLN A 315 16.98 24.91 65.74
N PRO A 316 15.99 25.68 65.23
CA PRO A 316 16.09 26.31 63.91
C PRO A 316 17.17 27.39 63.75
N TRP A 317 17.76 27.83 64.86
CA TRP A 317 18.90 28.74 64.89
C TRP A 317 20.21 28.04 64.55
N ASP A 318 20.33 26.73 64.82
CA ASP A 318 21.48 25.92 64.40
C ASP A 318 21.32 25.59 62.93
N SER A 319 21.99 26.37 62.08
CA SER A 319 21.74 26.37 60.65
C SER A 319 22.94 26.82 59.83
N ALA A 320 22.99 26.33 58.59
CA ALA A 320 23.95 26.74 57.57
C ALA A 320 23.20 27.17 56.31
N GLU A 321 23.87 27.97 55.49
CA GLU A 321 23.36 28.45 54.20
C GLU A 321 24.27 28.00 53.05
N LEU A 322 23.68 27.74 51.88
CA LEU A 322 24.34 27.31 50.65
C LEU A 322 23.81 28.09 49.45
N ASN A 323 24.71 28.57 48.60
CA ASN A 323 24.35 29.26 47.35
C ASN A 323 24.42 28.29 46.17
N LEU A 324 23.31 28.11 45.45
CA LEU A 324 23.23 27.31 44.23
C LEU A 324 23.05 28.22 43.01
N THR A 325 23.83 27.97 41.96
CA THR A 325 23.70 28.64 40.67
C THR A 325 23.20 27.63 39.64
N MET A 326 21.97 27.83 39.16
CA MET A 326 21.35 26.98 38.15
C MET A 326 21.54 27.60 36.76
N ASN A 327 22.29 26.93 35.89
CA ASN A 327 22.50 27.30 34.50
C ASN A 327 21.60 26.45 33.61
N VAL A 328 20.66 27.09 32.90
CA VAL A 328 19.77 26.38 31.98
C VAL A 328 20.40 26.38 30.59
N ARG A 329 20.62 25.19 30.01
CA ARG A 329 21.06 25.04 28.61
C ARG A 329 19.86 24.88 27.70
N LEU A 330 19.90 25.56 26.55
CA LEU A 330 18.97 25.35 25.46
C LEU A 330 19.10 23.93 24.92
N VAL A 331 17.98 23.31 24.58
CA VAL A 331 17.89 21.99 23.96
C VAL A 331 17.16 22.14 22.65
N ASN A 332 17.67 21.49 21.61
CA ASN A 332 16.97 21.42 20.34
C ASN A 332 15.73 20.52 20.46
N LEU A 333 14.53 21.06 20.20
CA LEU A 333 13.25 20.41 20.48
C LEU A 333 12.48 20.06 19.20
N TRP A 334 12.62 20.84 18.15
CA TRP A 334 11.84 20.73 16.92
C TRP A 334 12.74 20.39 15.73
N PRO A 335 12.40 19.35 14.95
CA PRO A 335 13.13 19.06 13.72
C PRO A 335 12.85 20.13 12.64
N PRO A 336 13.74 20.25 11.64
CA PRO A 336 13.54 21.15 10.50
C PRO A 336 12.22 20.90 9.78
N ARG A 337 11.47 21.94 9.44
CA ARG A 337 10.22 21.82 8.70
C ARG A 337 10.47 22.10 7.23
N CYS A 338 10.24 21.09 6.40
CA CYS A 338 10.50 21.16 4.97
C CYS A 338 9.20 21.29 4.16
N LEU A 339 9.25 22.16 3.15
CA LEU A 339 8.19 22.39 2.18
C LEU A 339 8.76 22.24 0.76
N PRO A 340 8.10 21.43 -0.09
CA PRO A 340 6.96 20.55 0.23
C PRO A 340 7.40 19.31 1.05
N ALA A 341 6.45 18.69 1.77
CA ALA A 341 6.71 17.52 2.62
C ALA A 341 6.86 16.19 1.83
N LEU A 342 6.52 16.20 0.54
CA LEU A 342 6.71 15.11 -0.41
C LEU A 342 7.05 15.75 -1.77
N LEU A 343 8.10 15.26 -2.41
CA LEU A 343 8.50 15.69 -3.74
C LEU A 343 8.06 14.67 -4.78
N VAL A 344 7.17 15.10 -5.69
CA VAL A 344 6.75 14.31 -6.84
C VAL A 344 7.06 15.12 -8.10
N SER A 345 7.82 14.53 -9.02
CA SER A 345 8.15 15.16 -10.30
C SER A 345 7.98 14.19 -11.46
N GLN A 346 7.62 14.73 -12.62
CA GLN A 346 7.60 14.02 -13.90
C GLN A 346 8.64 14.65 -14.82
N ILE A 347 9.46 13.83 -15.47
CA ILE A 347 10.54 14.30 -16.35
C ILE A 347 10.68 13.37 -17.56
N PRO A 348 10.86 13.89 -18.78
CA PRO A 348 11.16 13.05 -19.94
C PRO A 348 12.51 12.37 -19.82
N GLU A 349 12.63 11.16 -20.38
CA GLU A 349 13.89 10.40 -20.39
C GLU A 349 15.03 11.12 -21.14
N THR A 350 14.68 11.96 -22.11
CA THR A 350 15.58 12.82 -22.88
C THR A 350 16.09 14.05 -22.12
N ALA A 351 15.70 14.22 -20.85
CA ALA A 351 16.11 15.38 -20.08
C ALA A 351 17.64 15.42 -19.89
N PRO A 352 18.29 16.58 -20.16
CA PRO A 352 19.74 16.68 -20.04
C PRO A 352 20.18 16.62 -18.56
N VAL A 353 21.41 16.15 -18.36
CA VAL A 353 22.08 16.21 -17.05
C VAL A 353 22.18 17.67 -16.58
N GLY A 354 21.89 17.91 -15.30
CA GLY A 354 21.77 19.24 -14.69
C GLY A 354 20.36 19.85 -14.79
N THR A 355 19.37 19.12 -15.32
CA THR A 355 17.98 19.58 -15.28
C THR A 355 17.50 19.66 -13.84
N VAL A 356 17.04 20.85 -13.45
CA VAL A 356 16.47 21.11 -12.12
C VAL A 356 15.05 20.56 -12.04
N LEU A 357 14.83 19.61 -11.12
CA LEU A 357 13.51 19.05 -10.86
C LEU A 357 12.71 19.96 -9.92
N THR A 358 13.32 20.31 -8.78
CA THR A 358 12.64 21.04 -7.71
C THR A 358 13.64 21.60 -6.71
N THR A 359 13.19 22.56 -5.90
CA THR A 359 13.97 23.16 -4.82
C THR A 359 13.27 22.91 -3.49
N LEU A 360 14.01 22.35 -2.53
CA LEU A 360 13.54 22.09 -1.18
C LEU A 360 13.75 23.31 -0.29
N THR A 361 12.71 23.72 0.43
CA THR A 361 12.82 24.80 1.41
C THR A 361 12.60 24.23 2.81
N CYS A 362 13.61 24.31 3.67
CA CYS A 362 13.49 23.85 5.06
C CYS A 362 13.84 24.97 6.03
N GLU A 363 13.05 25.10 7.09
CA GLU A 363 13.26 26.06 8.16
C GLU A 363 13.15 25.36 9.52
N ASP A 364 14.10 25.66 10.40
CA ASP A 364 14.12 25.15 11.76
C ASP A 364 13.39 26.14 12.70
N PRO A 365 12.33 25.71 13.41
CA PRO A 365 11.61 26.56 14.36
C PRO A 365 12.44 27.02 15.57
N ASP A 366 13.45 26.26 15.97
CA ASP A 366 14.33 26.57 17.10
C ASP A 366 15.44 27.54 16.70
N SER A 367 15.90 27.47 15.45
CA SER A 367 16.99 28.31 14.94
C SER A 367 16.69 28.84 13.53
N VAL A 368 15.80 29.82 13.47
CA VAL A 368 15.41 30.48 12.21
C VAL A 368 16.65 31.06 11.51
N GLY A 369 16.91 30.62 10.28
CA GLY A 369 18.04 31.07 9.46
C GLY A 369 19.36 30.31 9.70
N ALA A 370 19.36 29.26 10.53
CA ALA A 370 20.52 28.38 10.66
C ALA A 370 20.78 27.57 9.38
N THR A 371 22.05 27.23 9.14
CA THR A 371 22.45 26.36 8.04
C THR A 371 22.07 24.91 8.35
N LEU A 372 21.27 24.30 7.47
CA LEU A 372 20.86 22.89 7.55
C LEU A 372 21.74 22.05 6.63
N ASP A 373 22.02 20.81 7.03
CA ASP A 373 22.77 19.82 6.23
C ASP A 373 21.79 18.92 5.46
N TYR A 374 22.00 18.75 4.16
CA TYR A 374 21.10 18.03 3.27
C TYR A 374 21.81 16.81 2.67
N LYS A 375 21.20 15.64 2.79
CA LYS A 375 21.75 14.38 2.28
C LYS A 375 20.69 13.63 1.49
N LEU A 376 21.00 13.33 0.22
CA LEU A 376 20.18 12.45 -0.61
C LEU A 376 20.57 10.99 -0.34
N TRP A 377 19.58 10.14 -0.12
CA TRP A 377 19.78 8.71 0.01
C TRP A 377 18.72 7.93 -0.78
N PHE A 378 19.12 6.79 -1.34
CA PHE A 378 18.28 5.95 -2.18
C PHE A 378 17.78 4.75 -1.37
N ARG A 379 16.47 4.51 -1.36
CA ARG A 379 15.87 3.35 -0.68
C ARG A 379 16.07 2.05 -1.45
N SER A 380 16.33 2.14 -2.76
CA SER A 380 16.55 1.00 -3.66
C SER A 380 17.91 1.11 -4.32
N SER A 381 18.63 -0.01 -4.43
CA SER A 381 19.97 -0.09 -5.04
C SER A 381 19.96 0.01 -6.57
N SER A 382 18.83 0.38 -7.19
CA SER A 382 18.62 0.25 -8.63
C SER A 382 19.18 1.39 -9.49
N ASP A 383 19.59 2.53 -8.91
CA ASP A 383 20.63 3.39 -9.49
C ASP A 383 20.94 4.56 -8.54
N PRO A 384 22.00 4.48 -7.71
CA PRO A 384 22.34 5.56 -6.77
C PRO A 384 22.93 6.82 -7.44
N ALA A 385 22.94 6.89 -8.78
CA ALA A 385 23.68 7.91 -9.54
C ALA A 385 22.83 8.76 -10.51
N SER A 386 21.53 8.50 -10.69
CA SER A 386 20.71 9.25 -11.66
C SER A 386 20.25 10.62 -11.17
N LEU A 387 20.15 10.80 -9.85
CA LEU A 387 19.73 12.05 -9.21
C LEU A 387 20.82 12.54 -8.25
N CYS A 388 20.99 13.86 -8.17
CA CYS A 388 21.87 14.49 -7.20
C CYS A 388 21.16 15.65 -6.50
N LEU A 389 21.68 16.01 -5.33
CA LEU A 389 21.20 17.15 -4.56
C LEU A 389 22.37 18.13 -4.38
N TYR A 390 22.27 19.29 -5.03
CA TYR A 390 23.21 20.39 -4.85
C TYR A 390 22.57 21.44 -3.95
N ASP A 391 23.11 21.60 -2.74
CA ASP A 391 22.54 22.39 -1.65
C ASP A 391 21.09 22.02 -1.33
N ARG A 392 20.14 22.68 -2.00
CA ARG A 392 18.68 22.54 -1.82
C ARG A 392 17.97 22.14 -3.11
N VAL A 393 18.70 21.99 -4.20
CA VAL A 393 18.17 21.79 -5.54
C VAL A 393 18.40 20.34 -5.95
N LEU A 394 17.30 19.64 -6.24
CA LEU A 394 17.35 18.27 -6.76
C LEU A 394 17.48 18.34 -8.27
N GLU A 395 18.51 17.68 -8.80
CA GLU A 395 18.88 17.72 -10.21
C GLU A 395 19.12 16.31 -10.77
N VAL A 396 19.08 16.21 -12.10
CA VAL A 396 19.45 15.01 -12.84
C VAL A 396 20.98 14.91 -12.95
N ASN A 397 21.56 13.78 -12.56
CA ASN A 397 23.01 13.55 -12.54
C ASN A 397 23.48 12.58 -13.64
N ALA A 398 22.61 11.71 -14.14
CA ALA A 398 22.92 10.79 -15.24
C ALA A 398 21.74 10.71 -16.22
N THR A 399 21.97 10.13 -17.39
CA THR A 399 20.93 9.90 -18.41
C THR A 399 19.80 9.05 -17.84
N LEU A 400 18.56 9.46 -18.11
CA LEU A 400 17.34 8.79 -17.66
C LEU A 400 16.73 7.89 -18.74
N ASP A 401 17.54 7.43 -19.69
CA ASP A 401 17.15 6.62 -20.85
C ASP A 401 16.51 5.29 -20.43
N CYS A 402 15.23 5.10 -20.78
CA CYS A 402 14.42 3.94 -20.43
C CYS A 402 14.32 2.90 -21.56
N ASP A 403 15.00 3.09 -22.68
CA ASP A 403 14.98 2.17 -23.83
C ASP A 403 15.89 0.96 -23.64
N THR A 404 16.78 1.02 -22.66
CA THR A 404 17.57 -0.12 -22.21
C THR A 404 16.80 -0.99 -21.21
N PRO A 405 17.00 -2.34 -21.21
CA PRO A 405 16.26 -3.23 -20.34
C PRO A 405 16.57 -2.94 -18.85
N GLY A 406 15.61 -2.35 -18.14
CA GLY A 406 15.75 -1.93 -16.75
C GLY A 406 14.48 -1.27 -16.18
N SER A 407 14.47 -0.98 -14.87
CA SER A 407 13.33 -0.36 -14.19
C SER A 407 13.49 1.16 -14.11
N CYS A 408 13.45 1.85 -15.25
CA CYS A 408 13.76 3.27 -15.39
C CYS A 408 12.57 4.22 -15.08
N PHE A 409 11.33 3.74 -15.15
CA PHE A 409 10.14 4.60 -15.01
C PHE A 409 9.95 5.27 -13.64
N GLN A 410 10.60 4.75 -12.60
CA GLN A 410 10.40 5.23 -11.22
C GLN A 410 11.71 5.27 -10.43
N HIS A 411 12.12 6.47 -10.04
CA HIS A 411 13.18 6.67 -9.06
C HIS A 411 12.58 7.06 -7.71
N ALA A 412 12.89 6.25 -6.70
CA ALA A 412 12.49 6.49 -5.32
C ALA A 412 13.71 6.83 -4.46
N ALA A 413 13.72 8.03 -3.90
CA ALA A 413 14.77 8.52 -3.02
C ALA A 413 14.17 9.21 -1.79
N SER A 414 15.03 9.63 -0.88
CA SER A 414 14.64 10.36 0.31
C SER A 414 15.73 11.38 0.62
N ILE A 415 15.32 12.60 0.93
CA ILE A 415 16.23 13.68 1.34
C ILE A 415 16.17 13.75 2.85
N LEU A 416 17.32 13.52 3.50
CA LEU A 416 17.51 13.68 4.93
C LEU A 416 18.05 15.08 5.19
N VAL A 417 17.32 15.86 5.99
CA VAL A 417 17.70 17.21 6.41
C VAL A 417 18.04 17.18 7.88
N LEU A 418 19.25 17.60 8.24
CA LEU A 418 19.76 17.60 9.61
C LEU A 418 19.97 19.04 10.09
N ASP A 419 19.58 19.31 11.33
CA ASP A 419 19.94 20.56 12.00
C ASP A 419 21.32 20.49 12.67
N GLY A 420 21.82 21.67 13.05
CA GLY A 420 23.03 21.81 13.86
C GLY A 420 22.77 21.75 15.37
N GLY A 421 21.56 21.38 15.79
CA GLY A 421 21.14 21.38 17.19
C GLY A 421 21.77 20.28 18.03
N GLN A 422 21.60 20.38 19.35
CA GLN A 422 21.97 19.31 20.29
C GLN A 422 20.76 18.95 21.19
N PRO A 423 20.22 17.72 21.09
CA PRO A 423 20.57 16.67 20.12
C PRO A 423 20.26 17.08 18.67
N GLN A 424 20.94 16.48 17.70
CA GLN A 424 20.61 16.69 16.29
C GLN A 424 19.24 16.09 16.00
N MET A 425 18.35 16.87 15.40
CA MET A 425 17.09 16.35 14.87
C MET A 425 17.16 16.28 13.35
N THR A 426 16.33 15.40 12.78
CA THR A 426 16.32 15.15 11.34
C THR A 426 14.91 15.09 10.79
N THR A 427 14.75 15.53 9.55
CA THR A 427 13.52 15.44 8.78
C THR A 427 13.78 14.69 7.49
N GLU A 428 12.95 13.70 7.21
CA GLU A 428 13.01 12.91 5.99
C GLU A 428 11.92 13.38 5.02
N VAL A 429 12.34 13.79 3.81
CA VAL A 429 11.45 14.20 2.73
C VAL A 429 11.49 13.14 1.62
N PRO A 430 10.42 12.35 1.44
CA PRO A 430 10.36 11.37 0.35
C PRO A 430 10.36 12.04 -1.02
N VAL A 431 11.03 11.41 -1.98
CA VAL A 431 11.16 11.87 -3.37
C VAL A 431 10.72 10.74 -4.30
N LEU A 432 9.78 11.06 -5.19
CA LEU A 432 9.32 10.19 -6.27
C LEU A 432 9.48 10.92 -7.61
N VAL A 433 10.38 10.42 -8.46
CA VAL A 433 10.56 10.93 -9.82
C VAL A 433 10.04 9.88 -10.79
N MET A 434 9.06 10.28 -11.59
CA MET A 434 8.49 9.49 -12.67
C MET A 434 9.17 9.88 -13.97
N VAL A 435 9.91 8.95 -14.58
CA VAL A 435 10.48 9.16 -15.92
C VAL A 435 9.41 8.82 -16.95
N THR A 436 9.26 9.70 -17.93
CA THR A 436 8.18 9.63 -18.91
C THR A 436 8.76 9.33 -20.28
N PRO A 437 8.20 8.34 -21.01
CA PRO A 437 8.78 7.90 -22.27
C PRO A 437 8.65 8.98 -23.35
N VAL A 438 9.61 9.02 -24.25
CA VAL A 438 9.70 9.90 -25.42
C VAL A 438 10.01 9.04 -26.63
N ASN A 439 9.26 9.21 -27.71
CA ASN A 439 9.49 8.45 -28.94
C ASN A 439 10.70 9.03 -29.72
N GLU A 440 11.87 8.40 -29.55
CA GLU A 440 13.16 8.79 -30.10
C GLU A 440 13.55 8.02 -31.37
N PHE A 441 13.24 6.73 -31.42
CA PHE A 441 13.60 5.81 -32.49
C PHE A 441 12.51 5.75 -33.55
N SER A 442 12.54 4.79 -34.46
CA SER A 442 11.50 4.65 -35.49
C SER A 442 11.43 3.18 -35.86
N PRO A 443 10.23 2.64 -36.10
CA PRO A 443 10.08 1.21 -36.29
C PRO A 443 10.77 0.78 -37.58
N ALA A 444 11.52 -0.32 -37.52
CA ALA A 444 12.28 -0.84 -38.64
C ALA A 444 11.86 -2.27 -38.98
N CYS A 445 11.92 -2.65 -40.26
CA CYS A 445 11.73 -4.03 -40.68
C CYS A 445 12.67 -4.42 -41.82
N ALA A 446 13.03 -5.70 -41.86
CA ALA A 446 13.86 -6.26 -42.92
C ALA A 446 13.02 -6.61 -44.16
N SER A 447 13.60 -6.41 -45.34
CA SER A 447 12.99 -6.88 -46.59
C SER A 447 12.96 -8.42 -46.62
N ARG A 448 11.85 -9.00 -47.10
CA ARG A 448 11.64 -10.46 -47.15
C ARG A 448 11.15 -10.91 -48.52
N MET A 449 11.37 -12.18 -48.82
CA MET A 449 10.88 -12.84 -50.03
C MET A 449 10.04 -14.06 -49.67
N PHE A 450 8.84 -14.15 -50.24
CA PHE A 450 7.94 -15.29 -50.10
C PHE A 450 7.70 -15.95 -51.45
N ARG A 451 7.44 -17.25 -51.41
CA ARG A 451 7.03 -18.02 -52.58
C ARG A 451 5.65 -18.61 -52.35
N VAL A 452 4.80 -18.52 -53.36
CA VAL A 452 3.42 -19.00 -53.29
C VAL A 452 3.04 -19.62 -54.62
N ARG A 453 2.45 -20.81 -54.60
CA ARG A 453 1.95 -21.45 -55.81
C ARG A 453 0.70 -20.73 -56.32
N GLU A 454 0.50 -20.68 -57.63
CA GLU A 454 -0.68 -20.01 -58.17
C GLU A 454 -2.01 -20.69 -57.81
N ASP A 455 -1.97 -22.02 -57.57
CA ASP A 455 -3.11 -22.82 -57.08
C ASP A 455 -3.42 -22.63 -55.59
N ALA A 456 -2.71 -21.73 -54.90
CA ALA A 456 -2.94 -21.44 -53.49
C ALA A 456 -4.33 -20.83 -53.26
N ALA A 457 -5.04 -21.38 -52.28
CA ALA A 457 -6.36 -20.88 -51.92
C ALA A 457 -6.28 -19.45 -51.31
N PRO A 458 -7.31 -18.61 -51.49
CA PRO A 458 -7.43 -17.38 -50.72
C PRO A 458 -7.34 -17.65 -49.21
N HIS A 459 -6.77 -16.70 -48.48
CA HIS A 459 -6.41 -16.75 -47.06
C HIS A 459 -5.24 -17.69 -46.70
N THR A 460 -4.45 -18.12 -47.70
CA THR A 460 -3.18 -18.81 -47.42
C THR A 460 -2.19 -17.87 -46.74
N LEU A 461 -1.61 -18.32 -45.63
CA LEU A 461 -0.53 -17.62 -44.91
C LEU A 461 0.81 -17.83 -45.64
N LEU A 462 1.45 -16.73 -46.05
CA LEU A 462 2.76 -16.77 -46.72
C LEU A 462 3.92 -16.72 -45.70
N GLY A 463 3.74 -15.99 -44.60
CA GLY A 463 4.75 -15.77 -43.57
C GLY A 463 4.47 -14.49 -42.78
N SER A 464 5.45 -13.97 -42.05
CA SER A 464 5.29 -12.73 -41.28
C SER A 464 6.45 -11.75 -41.47
N VAL A 465 6.13 -10.47 -41.36
CA VAL A 465 7.06 -9.35 -41.18
C VAL A 465 7.21 -9.11 -39.69
N VAL A 466 8.45 -8.95 -39.23
CA VAL A 466 8.75 -8.59 -37.86
C VAL A 466 9.32 -7.18 -37.88
N GLY A 467 8.56 -6.26 -37.29
CA GLY A 467 9.01 -4.92 -36.95
C GLY A 467 9.79 -4.93 -35.64
N THR A 468 10.78 -4.04 -35.55
CA THR A 468 11.54 -3.80 -34.33
C THR A 468 11.55 -2.32 -34.00
N ASP A 469 11.31 -1.97 -32.75
CA ASP A 469 11.42 -0.61 -32.23
C ASP A 469 12.15 -0.61 -30.89
N MET A 470 13.08 0.33 -30.74
CA MET A 470 13.92 0.44 -29.55
C MET A 470 13.24 1.23 -28.43
N ASP A 471 12.25 2.06 -28.76
CA ASP A 471 11.54 2.86 -27.76
C ASP A 471 10.69 1.98 -26.83
N TYR A 472 10.67 2.28 -25.53
CA TYR A 472 9.76 1.59 -24.59
C TYR A 472 8.31 2.09 -24.68
N PRO A 473 7.29 1.21 -24.66
CA PRO A 473 7.39 -0.24 -24.65
C PRO A 473 7.90 -0.79 -25.99
N HIS A 474 8.87 -1.70 -25.91
CA HIS A 474 9.51 -2.28 -27.08
C HIS A 474 8.51 -2.94 -28.03
N ASP A 475 8.76 -2.76 -29.33
CA ASP A 475 8.03 -3.42 -30.43
C ASP A 475 6.51 -3.21 -30.43
N ASN A 476 6.00 -2.12 -29.84
CA ASN A 476 4.57 -1.79 -29.88
C ASN A 476 4.16 -1.16 -31.23
N ILE A 477 4.16 -2.00 -32.27
CA ILE A 477 4.07 -1.61 -33.68
C ILE A 477 2.80 -2.18 -34.31
N GLU A 478 2.16 -1.39 -35.16
CA GLU A 478 1.09 -1.82 -36.06
C GLU A 478 1.56 -1.84 -37.52
N TYR A 479 1.07 -2.82 -38.28
CA TYR A 479 1.43 -3.05 -39.67
C TYR A 479 0.32 -2.63 -40.62
N TYR A 480 0.69 -1.97 -41.71
CA TYR A 480 -0.23 -1.49 -42.74
C TYR A 480 0.33 -1.78 -44.13
N THR A 481 -0.55 -2.09 -45.08
CA THR A 481 -0.17 -2.12 -46.49
C THR A 481 -0.17 -0.69 -47.05
N SER A 482 1.01 -0.19 -47.42
CA SER A 482 1.16 1.17 -47.97
C SER A 482 1.50 1.08 -49.45
N GLY A 483 0.46 0.95 -50.27
CA GLY A 483 0.59 0.72 -51.70
C GLY A 483 0.98 -0.72 -52.05
N GLY A 484 0.66 -1.11 -53.28
CA GLY A 484 0.85 -2.47 -53.77
C GLY A 484 -0.47 -3.13 -54.22
N PRO A 485 -0.40 -4.41 -54.57
CA PRO A 485 -1.53 -5.17 -55.10
C PRO A 485 -2.51 -5.57 -53.99
N SER A 486 -3.81 -5.36 -54.20
CA SER A 486 -4.88 -5.76 -53.27
C SER A 486 -5.03 -7.27 -53.08
N THR A 487 -4.27 -8.06 -53.85
CA THR A 487 -4.20 -9.52 -53.78
C THR A 487 -3.55 -10.01 -52.49
N PHE A 488 -2.81 -9.15 -51.77
CA PHE A 488 -2.18 -9.49 -50.50
C PHE A 488 -2.56 -8.49 -49.41
N ALA A 489 -2.63 -8.98 -48.18
CA ALA A 489 -2.80 -8.13 -47.00
C ALA A 489 -1.82 -8.53 -45.90
N VAL A 490 -1.50 -7.57 -45.05
CA VAL A 490 -0.77 -7.79 -43.80
C VAL A 490 -1.75 -7.68 -42.65
N ASP A 491 -1.69 -8.60 -41.69
CA ASP A 491 -2.42 -8.50 -40.44
C ASP A 491 -1.84 -7.35 -39.62
N ARG A 492 -2.72 -6.51 -39.08
CA ARG A 492 -2.35 -5.26 -38.41
C ARG A 492 -1.51 -5.46 -37.16
N LEU A 493 -1.69 -6.58 -36.44
CA LEU A 493 -1.06 -6.80 -35.13
C LEU A 493 0.04 -7.85 -35.21
N SER A 494 -0.16 -8.94 -35.96
CA SER A 494 0.82 -10.04 -36.04
C SER A 494 1.89 -9.82 -37.11
N GLY A 495 1.65 -8.91 -38.07
CA GLY A 495 2.53 -8.73 -39.23
C GLY A 495 2.48 -9.91 -40.21
N GLU A 496 1.53 -10.83 -40.07
CA GLU A 496 1.34 -11.96 -40.97
C GLU A 496 0.84 -11.52 -42.35
N VAL A 497 1.41 -12.07 -43.41
CA VAL A 497 1.06 -11.76 -44.80
C VAL A 497 0.20 -12.88 -45.35
N HIS A 498 -0.99 -12.50 -45.82
CA HIS A 498 -2.02 -13.41 -46.31
C HIS A 498 -2.35 -13.12 -47.77
N LEU A 499 -2.62 -14.18 -48.53
CA LEU A 499 -3.20 -14.11 -49.86
C LEU A 499 -4.70 -13.80 -49.75
N LEU A 500 -5.23 -12.85 -50.51
CA LEU A 500 -6.67 -12.49 -50.51
C LEU A 500 -7.37 -12.80 -51.83
N GLY A 501 -6.64 -12.83 -52.94
CA GLY A 501 -7.19 -13.05 -54.28
C GLY A 501 -6.52 -14.25 -54.98
N PRO A 502 -7.06 -14.67 -56.13
CA PRO A 502 -6.41 -15.68 -56.96
C PRO A 502 -5.08 -15.17 -57.50
N LEU A 503 -4.20 -16.11 -57.84
CA LEU A 503 -2.94 -15.87 -58.50
C LEU A 503 -2.96 -16.53 -59.88
N ASP A 504 -2.19 -15.95 -60.79
CA ASP A 504 -2.03 -16.40 -62.18
C ASP A 504 -0.58 -16.09 -62.56
N TYR A 505 0.21 -17.13 -62.75
CA TYR A 505 1.64 -17.06 -63.04
C TYR A 505 1.89 -16.43 -64.42
N GLU A 506 1.07 -16.76 -65.41
CA GLU A 506 1.14 -16.27 -66.78
C GLU A 506 0.86 -14.77 -66.83
N GLN A 507 -0.06 -14.28 -65.99
CA GLN A 507 -0.37 -12.85 -65.88
C GLN A 507 0.68 -12.07 -65.08
N GLN A 508 1.04 -12.52 -63.88
CA GLN A 508 1.99 -11.80 -63.03
C GLN A 508 2.79 -12.71 -62.09
N ARG A 509 4.09 -12.83 -62.37
CA ARG A 509 5.02 -13.71 -61.65
C ARG A 509 5.58 -13.15 -60.34
N VAL A 510 5.62 -11.82 -60.22
CA VAL A 510 6.24 -11.15 -59.07
C VAL A 510 5.37 -10.01 -58.59
N TYR A 511 5.08 -10.02 -57.29
CA TYR A 511 4.39 -8.95 -56.60
C TYR A 511 5.34 -8.27 -55.61
N ARG A 512 5.22 -6.94 -55.48
CA ARG A 512 5.96 -6.15 -54.50
C ARG A 512 4.95 -5.48 -53.58
N LEU A 513 4.98 -5.84 -52.31
CA LEU A 513 4.13 -5.28 -51.26
C LEU A 513 4.98 -4.39 -50.36
N THR A 514 4.60 -3.13 -50.21
CA THR A 514 5.26 -2.23 -49.25
C THR A 514 4.46 -2.26 -47.96
N VAL A 515 5.13 -2.64 -46.87
CA VAL A 515 4.54 -2.68 -45.53
C VAL A 515 5.06 -1.49 -44.74
N LEU A 516 4.13 -0.67 -44.25
CA LEU A 516 4.33 0.46 -43.37
C LEU A 516 4.16 -0.01 -41.93
N LEU A 517 5.09 0.38 -41.08
CA LEU A 517 5.07 0.14 -39.65
C LEU A 517 4.81 1.47 -38.98
N ILE A 518 3.88 1.51 -38.04
CA ILE A 518 3.55 2.69 -37.23
C ILE A 518 3.67 2.29 -35.77
N ASP A 519 4.41 3.07 -35.01
CA ASP A 519 4.59 2.86 -33.59
C ASP A 519 3.47 3.51 -32.75
N HIS A 520 3.25 2.98 -31.54
CA HIS A 520 2.20 3.50 -30.66
C HIS A 520 2.60 3.44 -29.18
N GLY A 521 2.14 4.42 -28.40
CA GLY A 521 2.19 4.37 -26.94
C GLY A 521 3.59 4.49 -26.31
N GLN A 522 4.58 4.94 -27.08
CA GLN A 522 5.97 5.17 -26.64
C GLN A 522 6.24 6.65 -26.30
N ASP A 523 5.19 7.47 -26.15
CA ASP A 523 5.29 8.88 -25.79
C ASP A 523 4.11 9.26 -24.89
N GLN A 524 4.27 10.29 -24.06
CA GLN A 524 3.15 10.87 -23.31
C GLN A 524 2.06 11.43 -24.21
N ASN A 525 2.44 11.98 -25.37
CA ASN A 525 1.49 12.45 -26.36
C ASN A 525 1.04 11.25 -27.22
N PRO A 526 -0.23 10.83 -27.12
CA PRO A 526 -0.72 9.66 -27.84
C PRO A 526 -0.81 9.86 -29.35
N ASN A 527 -0.55 11.06 -29.87
CA ASN A 527 -0.49 11.35 -31.31
C ASN A 527 0.96 11.44 -31.84
N CYS A 528 1.96 11.31 -30.96
CA CYS A 528 3.35 11.24 -31.36
C CYS A 528 3.64 9.82 -31.85
N HIS A 529 3.61 9.66 -33.17
CA HIS A 529 3.90 8.40 -33.84
C HIS A 529 5.02 8.61 -34.83
N ARG A 530 5.87 7.61 -34.98
CA ARG A 530 6.80 7.53 -36.10
C ARG A 530 6.52 6.28 -36.92
N SER A 531 7.08 6.30 -38.12
CA SER A 531 6.77 5.32 -39.13
C SER A 531 8.01 4.88 -39.89
N GLY A 532 8.09 3.60 -40.18
CA GLY A 532 9.09 3.02 -41.07
C GLY A 532 8.45 2.11 -42.11
N SER A 533 9.23 1.60 -43.06
CA SER A 533 8.69 0.72 -44.09
C SER A 533 9.71 -0.28 -44.60
N CYS A 534 9.22 -1.41 -45.10
CA CYS A 534 10.01 -2.39 -45.85
C CYS A 534 9.23 -2.93 -47.03
N THR A 535 9.96 -3.54 -47.98
CA THR A 535 9.37 -4.15 -49.16
C THR A 535 9.44 -5.67 -49.05
N ILE A 536 8.30 -6.31 -49.28
CA ILE A 536 8.17 -7.75 -49.43
C ILE A 536 8.06 -8.07 -50.91
N THR A 537 8.86 -9.03 -51.37
CA THR A 537 8.75 -9.56 -52.73
C THR A 537 8.10 -10.93 -52.68
N ILE A 538 7.07 -11.14 -53.49
CA ILE A 538 6.32 -12.40 -53.55
C ILE A 538 6.51 -12.96 -54.94
N GLU A 539 7.12 -14.14 -55.03
CA GLU A 539 7.31 -14.88 -56.27
C GLU A 539 6.19 -15.92 -56.40
N VAL A 540 5.47 -15.89 -57.52
CA VAL A 540 4.49 -16.91 -57.85
C VAL A 540 5.20 -18.11 -58.46
N GLU A 541 4.89 -19.31 -57.96
CA GLU A 541 5.35 -20.58 -58.50
C GLU A 541 4.30 -21.13 -59.47
N ASP A 542 4.74 -21.42 -60.70
CA ASP A 542 3.95 -22.03 -61.77
C ASP A 542 3.44 -23.43 -61.36
N VAL A 543 2.17 -23.66 -61.65
CA VAL A 543 1.42 -24.90 -61.53
C VAL A 543 0.76 -25.18 -62.87
N ASN A 544 0.92 -26.42 -63.35
CA ASN A 544 0.32 -26.82 -64.61
C ASN A 544 -1.22 -26.86 -64.54
N ASP A 545 -1.88 -25.82 -65.03
CA ASP A 545 -3.33 -25.63 -65.02
C ASP A 545 -3.93 -25.47 -66.44
N HIS A 546 -3.09 -25.36 -67.47
CA HIS A 546 -3.48 -25.22 -68.87
C HIS A 546 -3.27 -26.51 -69.69
N ALA A 547 -4.36 -27.08 -70.20
CA ALA A 547 -4.33 -28.26 -71.06
C ALA A 547 -3.88 -27.91 -72.50
N PRO A 548 -3.21 -28.83 -73.22
CA PRO A 548 -2.84 -28.61 -74.61
C PRO A 548 -4.08 -28.48 -75.51
N GLU A 549 -4.10 -27.48 -76.38
CA GLU A 549 -5.16 -27.25 -77.37
C GLU A 549 -4.70 -27.73 -78.75
N CYS A 550 -5.46 -28.65 -79.36
CA CYS A 550 -5.16 -29.21 -80.67
C CYS A 550 -5.94 -28.49 -81.78
N GLU A 551 -5.25 -28.07 -82.83
CA GLU A 551 -5.85 -27.34 -83.96
C GLU A 551 -5.64 -28.10 -85.28
N PRO A 552 -6.73 -28.49 -85.98
CA PRO A 552 -8.14 -28.47 -85.53
C PRO A 552 -8.46 -29.60 -84.53
N PRO A 553 -9.46 -29.40 -83.64
CA PRO A 553 -9.86 -30.41 -82.64
C PRO A 553 -10.58 -31.62 -83.24
N PHE A 554 -11.10 -31.45 -84.45
CA PHE A 554 -11.76 -32.48 -85.25
C PHE A 554 -11.19 -32.46 -86.68
N GLN A 555 -10.86 -33.64 -87.21
CA GLN A 555 -10.42 -33.84 -88.59
C GLN A 555 -11.19 -35.00 -89.22
N GLU A 556 -11.71 -34.79 -90.42
CA GLU A 556 -12.31 -35.86 -91.24
C GLU A 556 -11.51 -36.00 -92.54
N LEU A 557 -10.96 -37.18 -92.78
CA LEU A 557 -9.97 -37.43 -93.81
C LEU A 557 -10.32 -38.71 -94.57
N THR A 558 -10.18 -38.68 -95.90
CA THR A 558 -10.27 -39.86 -96.74
C THR A 558 -8.88 -40.26 -97.20
N ILE A 559 -8.43 -41.48 -96.86
CA ILE A 559 -7.10 -41.98 -97.23
C ILE A 559 -7.21 -43.09 -98.27
N TYR A 560 -6.29 -43.10 -99.23
CA TYR A 560 -6.16 -44.21 -100.17
C TYR A 560 -5.13 -45.20 -99.62
N VAL A 561 -5.56 -46.42 -99.33
CA VAL A 561 -4.70 -47.43 -98.68
C VAL A 561 -4.12 -48.38 -99.73
N PRO A 562 -2.82 -48.29 -100.06
CA PRO A 562 -2.12 -49.25 -100.91
C PRO A 562 -1.83 -50.54 -100.13
N LEU A 563 -1.89 -51.69 -100.83
CA LEU A 563 -1.63 -53.01 -100.24
C LEU A 563 -0.19 -53.09 -99.68
N GLY A 564 -0.06 -53.49 -98.41
CA GLY A 564 1.22 -53.82 -97.77
C GLY A 564 2.16 -52.66 -97.46
N ARG A 565 1.68 -51.40 -97.48
CA ARG A 565 2.47 -50.22 -97.10
C ARG A 565 1.75 -49.39 -96.04
N SER A 566 2.51 -48.77 -95.15
CA SER A 566 1.98 -47.77 -94.23
C SER A 566 1.75 -46.45 -94.94
N VAL A 567 0.67 -45.74 -94.59
CA VAL A 567 0.33 -44.41 -95.12
C VAL A 567 0.25 -43.41 -93.98
N GLU A 568 0.93 -42.29 -94.19
CA GLU A 568 0.80 -41.10 -93.35
C GLU A 568 -0.58 -40.47 -93.51
N VAL A 569 -1.31 -40.33 -92.42
CA VAL A 569 -2.69 -39.84 -92.42
C VAL A 569 -2.73 -38.33 -92.19
N THR A 570 -2.19 -37.89 -91.07
CA THR A 570 -2.14 -36.47 -90.68
C THR A 570 -1.18 -36.27 -89.51
N LYS A 571 -0.72 -35.04 -89.33
CA LYS A 571 0.09 -34.63 -88.19
C LYS A 571 -0.80 -33.90 -87.19
N VAL A 572 -0.89 -34.43 -85.98
CA VAL A 572 -1.62 -33.78 -84.88
C VAL A 572 -0.79 -32.59 -84.39
N SER A 573 -1.36 -31.39 -84.42
CA SER A 573 -0.68 -30.16 -83.97
C SER A 573 -1.41 -29.60 -82.77
N CYS A 574 -0.73 -29.57 -81.62
CA CYS A 574 -1.27 -29.01 -80.39
C CYS A 574 -0.29 -28.00 -79.77
N ARG A 575 -0.82 -27.01 -79.05
CA ARG A 575 -0.06 -25.97 -78.34
C ARG A 575 -0.77 -25.60 -77.05
N ILE A 576 -0.05 -25.03 -76.10
CA ILE A 576 -0.65 -24.35 -74.93
C ILE A 576 -0.50 -22.84 -75.19
N PRO A 577 -1.57 -22.12 -75.61
CA PRO A 577 -1.45 -20.71 -76.01
C PRO A 577 -0.87 -19.78 -74.92
N GLN A 578 -1.19 -20.04 -73.66
CA GLN A 578 -0.78 -19.28 -72.48
C GLN A 578 0.68 -19.55 -72.11
N GLU A 579 1.15 -20.77 -72.38
CA GLU A 579 2.52 -21.22 -72.14
C GLU A 579 3.22 -21.65 -73.44
N PRO A 580 3.55 -20.72 -74.36
CA PRO A 580 4.11 -21.07 -75.67
C PRO A 580 5.48 -21.75 -75.60
N GLN A 581 6.13 -21.74 -74.44
CA GLN A 581 7.42 -22.38 -74.20
C GLN A 581 7.29 -23.89 -73.93
N ARG A 582 6.10 -24.39 -73.54
CA ARG A 582 5.85 -25.82 -73.31
C ARG A 582 5.60 -26.54 -74.64
N LEU A 583 6.64 -27.20 -75.15
CA LEU A 583 6.64 -27.87 -76.47
C LEU A 583 6.75 -29.40 -76.38
N ALA A 584 6.82 -29.96 -75.18
CA ALA A 584 6.91 -31.39 -74.95
C ALA A 584 5.50 -31.97 -74.70
N PHE A 585 5.03 -32.79 -75.65
CA PHE A 585 3.73 -33.45 -75.61
C PHE A 585 3.88 -34.94 -75.82
N SER A 586 3.04 -35.73 -75.15
CA SER A 586 2.90 -37.17 -75.36
C SER A 586 1.59 -37.46 -76.08
N TYR A 587 1.64 -38.33 -77.09
CA TYR A 587 0.52 -38.64 -77.96
C TYR A 587 0.15 -40.13 -77.82
N SER A 588 -1.13 -40.44 -77.65
CA SER A 588 -1.63 -41.81 -77.52
C SER A 588 -3.01 -41.98 -78.16
N ILE A 589 -3.32 -43.19 -78.63
CA ILE A 589 -4.66 -43.51 -79.15
C ILE A 589 -5.46 -44.17 -78.03
N VAL A 590 -6.53 -43.51 -77.57
CA VAL A 590 -7.34 -43.96 -76.42
C VAL A 590 -8.66 -44.63 -76.84
N GLY A 591 -9.10 -44.42 -78.07
CA GLY A 591 -10.35 -45.00 -78.58
C GLY A 591 -10.38 -45.11 -80.10
N GLY A 592 -11.29 -45.93 -80.62
CA GLY A 592 -11.53 -46.06 -82.07
C GLY A 592 -10.64 -47.04 -82.84
N ASN A 593 -9.51 -47.46 -82.27
CA ASN A 593 -8.52 -48.31 -82.94
C ASN A 593 -8.64 -49.80 -82.58
N SER A 594 -9.87 -50.34 -82.55
CA SER A 594 -10.13 -51.72 -82.09
C SER A 594 -9.45 -52.83 -82.92
N GLN A 595 -8.92 -52.51 -84.09
CA GLN A 595 -8.23 -53.43 -84.99
C GLN A 595 -6.71 -53.19 -85.07
N ASN A 596 -6.16 -52.28 -84.25
CA ASN A 596 -4.73 -51.91 -84.22
C ASN A 596 -4.16 -51.55 -85.61
N ARG A 597 -4.96 -50.84 -86.41
CA ARG A 597 -4.63 -50.46 -87.79
C ARG A 597 -3.94 -49.10 -87.89
N PHE A 598 -3.94 -48.34 -86.81
CA PHE A 598 -3.28 -47.04 -86.72
C PHE A 598 -2.22 -47.06 -85.63
N ILE A 599 -1.09 -46.41 -85.89
CA ILE A 599 0.04 -46.25 -84.97
C ILE A 599 0.41 -44.77 -84.95
N LEU A 600 0.71 -44.22 -83.78
CA LEU A 600 1.27 -42.87 -83.63
C LEU A 600 2.80 -42.95 -83.55
N GLN A 601 3.48 -42.19 -84.40
CA GLN A 601 4.93 -41.97 -84.36
C GLN A 601 5.18 -40.52 -83.95
N GLY A 602 5.31 -40.28 -82.63
CA GLY A 602 5.24 -38.92 -82.08
C GLY A 602 3.87 -38.30 -82.40
N ALA A 603 3.87 -37.13 -83.05
CA ALA A 603 2.67 -36.40 -83.45
C ALA A 603 2.05 -36.90 -84.78
N MET A 604 2.68 -37.85 -85.48
CA MET A 604 2.25 -38.30 -86.81
C MET A 604 1.39 -39.55 -86.72
N LEU A 605 0.15 -39.47 -87.22
CA LEU A 605 -0.75 -40.62 -87.31
C LEU A 605 -0.49 -41.41 -88.60
N VAL A 606 -0.19 -42.69 -88.45
CA VAL A 606 0.14 -43.58 -89.56
C VAL A 606 -0.82 -44.76 -89.57
N HIS A 607 -1.45 -45.02 -90.72
CA HIS A 607 -2.20 -46.26 -90.96
C HIS A 607 -1.22 -47.36 -91.35
N SER A 608 -1.19 -48.46 -90.59
CA SER A 608 -0.33 -49.62 -90.80
C SER A 608 -1.16 -50.85 -91.23
N ASP A 609 -0.94 -51.31 -92.45
CA ASP A 609 -1.50 -52.57 -92.96
C ASP A 609 -0.41 -53.64 -93.10
N LEU A 610 0.13 -54.07 -91.95
CA LEU A 610 1.25 -55.04 -91.89
C LEU A 610 0.77 -56.50 -91.78
N VAL A 611 -0.54 -56.76 -91.77
CA VAL A 611 -1.09 -58.11 -91.65
C VAL A 611 -1.57 -58.59 -93.02
N LEU A 612 -0.75 -59.38 -93.70
CA LEU A 612 -1.17 -60.23 -94.84
C LEU A 612 -2.02 -61.40 -94.30
N GLY A 613 -3.25 -61.11 -93.86
CA GLY A 613 -4.25 -62.08 -93.45
C GLY A 613 -5.40 -62.15 -94.47
N PRO A 614 -6.11 -63.29 -94.58
CA PRO A 614 -7.15 -63.48 -95.60
C PRO A 614 -8.26 -62.43 -95.48
N PHE A 615 -8.79 -62.04 -96.64
CA PHE A 615 -9.90 -61.09 -96.82
C PHE A 615 -11.08 -61.44 -95.90
N TRP A 616 -11.28 -60.67 -94.83
CA TRP A 616 -12.51 -60.73 -94.03
C TRP A 616 -13.57 -59.81 -94.65
N PRO A 617 -14.88 -60.16 -94.63
CA PRO A 617 -15.90 -59.46 -95.42
C PRO A 617 -16.44 -58.16 -94.79
N GLU A 618 -16.01 -57.78 -93.59
CA GLU A 618 -16.49 -56.56 -92.92
C GLU A 618 -15.31 -55.67 -92.52
N GLN A 619 -14.69 -55.05 -93.54
CA GLN A 619 -13.84 -53.89 -93.30
C GLN A 619 -14.73 -52.71 -92.93
N ARG A 620 -14.49 -52.08 -91.78
CA ARG A 620 -15.18 -50.83 -91.43
C ARG A 620 -14.72 -49.74 -92.40
N ASN A 621 -15.67 -49.04 -93.02
CA ASN A 621 -15.39 -47.96 -93.96
C ASN A 621 -15.00 -46.65 -93.27
N THR A 622 -15.10 -46.58 -91.94
CA THR A 622 -14.85 -45.38 -91.15
C THR A 622 -14.27 -45.78 -89.79
N TYR A 623 -13.18 -45.12 -89.41
CA TYR A 623 -12.58 -45.22 -88.08
C TYR A 623 -12.66 -43.86 -87.41
N GLU A 624 -13.34 -43.77 -86.27
CA GLU A 624 -13.36 -42.58 -85.42
C GLU A 624 -12.30 -42.74 -84.33
N LEU A 625 -11.11 -42.19 -84.57
CA LEU A 625 -9.96 -42.32 -83.68
C LEU A 625 -9.96 -41.19 -82.65
N LEU A 626 -9.83 -41.55 -81.37
CA LEU A 626 -9.67 -40.60 -80.28
C LEU A 626 -8.19 -40.54 -79.91
N ILE A 627 -7.54 -39.43 -80.21
CA ILE A 627 -6.12 -39.19 -79.93
C ILE A 627 -6.01 -38.33 -78.68
N CYS A 628 -5.50 -38.89 -77.60
CA CYS A 628 -5.19 -38.16 -76.38
C CYS A 628 -3.79 -37.56 -76.48
N VAL A 629 -3.72 -36.25 -76.31
CA VAL A 629 -2.47 -35.47 -76.23
C VAL A 629 -2.35 -34.96 -74.81
N ALA A 630 -1.35 -35.44 -74.09
CA ALA A 630 -1.04 -34.98 -72.75
C ALA A 630 0.25 -34.15 -72.77
N ASP A 631 0.34 -33.14 -71.91
CA ASP A 631 1.63 -32.49 -71.67
C ASP A 631 2.67 -33.49 -71.15
N ALA A 632 3.95 -33.17 -71.38
CA ALA A 632 5.07 -33.94 -70.88
C ALA A 632 6.07 -32.97 -70.23
N GLY A 633 6.28 -33.08 -68.93
CA GLY A 633 7.13 -32.16 -68.17
C GLY A 633 7.35 -32.60 -66.72
N PRO A 634 8.13 -31.83 -65.93
CA PRO A 634 8.31 -32.09 -64.50
C PRO A 634 7.14 -31.57 -63.63
N SER A 635 6.25 -30.75 -64.18
CA SER A 635 5.08 -30.18 -63.49
C SER A 635 3.92 -31.18 -63.46
N ILE A 636 3.26 -31.29 -62.30
CA ILE A 636 2.15 -32.23 -62.00
C ILE A 636 0.98 -31.39 -61.47
N PRO A 637 -0.28 -31.68 -61.82
CA PRO A 637 -0.77 -32.82 -62.63
C PRO A 637 -0.48 -32.68 -64.13
N HIS A 638 -0.40 -33.79 -64.86
CA HIS A 638 -0.38 -33.77 -66.32
C HIS A 638 -1.79 -33.58 -66.86
N LEU A 639 -1.99 -32.57 -67.70
CA LEU A 639 -3.27 -32.26 -68.32
C LEU A 639 -3.28 -32.81 -69.76
N SER A 640 -4.45 -33.24 -70.19
CA SER A 640 -4.61 -33.86 -71.50
C SER A 640 -5.90 -33.44 -72.20
N THR A 641 -5.82 -33.43 -73.53
CA THR A 641 -6.92 -33.09 -74.43
C THR A 641 -7.06 -34.21 -75.47
N THR A 642 -8.30 -34.53 -75.84
CA THR A 642 -8.57 -35.53 -76.87
C THR A 642 -8.98 -34.85 -78.17
N ALA A 643 -8.26 -35.14 -79.25
CA ALA A 643 -8.62 -34.75 -80.61
C ALA A 643 -9.27 -35.93 -81.36
N THR A 644 -10.33 -35.66 -82.11
CA THR A 644 -11.06 -36.69 -82.87
C THR A 644 -10.63 -36.66 -84.33
N ILE A 645 -10.17 -37.81 -84.84
CA ILE A 645 -9.79 -37.97 -86.24
C ILE A 645 -10.63 -39.08 -86.86
N VAL A 646 -11.53 -38.71 -87.76
CA VAL A 646 -12.35 -39.63 -88.54
C VAL A 646 -11.61 -39.94 -89.83
N VAL A 647 -11.29 -41.21 -90.03
CA VAL A 647 -10.56 -41.69 -91.21
C VAL A 647 -11.44 -42.64 -92.02
N HIS A 648 -11.64 -42.30 -93.29
CA HIS A 648 -12.31 -43.13 -94.27
C HIS A 648 -11.28 -43.79 -95.19
N PRO A 649 -10.89 -45.05 -94.95
CA PRO A 649 -10.00 -45.76 -95.85
C PRO A 649 -10.74 -46.21 -97.12
N VAL A 650 -10.27 -45.73 -98.27
CA VAL A 650 -10.68 -46.20 -99.58
C VAL A 650 -9.66 -47.23 -100.06
N PHE A 651 -10.08 -48.49 -100.08
CA PHE A 651 -9.27 -49.58 -100.61
C PHE A 651 -9.35 -49.59 -102.13
N TRP A 652 -8.20 -49.66 -102.79
CA TRP A 652 -8.14 -49.76 -104.24
C TRP A 652 -8.88 -51.01 -104.74
N LYS A 653 -10.04 -50.83 -105.40
CA LYS A 653 -10.62 -51.85 -106.28
C LYS A 653 -10.07 -51.63 -107.68
N ALA A 654 -9.28 -52.57 -108.17
CA ALA A 654 -8.83 -52.58 -109.55
C ALA A 654 -10.04 -52.75 -110.48
N SER A 655 -10.49 -51.66 -111.09
CA SER A 655 -11.35 -51.72 -112.27
C SER A 655 -10.76 -50.80 -113.32
N ARG A 656 -10.50 -51.39 -114.49
CA ARG A 656 -9.90 -50.75 -115.65
C ARG A 656 -10.80 -49.62 -116.17
N GLU A 657 -10.15 -48.57 -116.63
CA GLU A 657 -10.76 -47.42 -117.28
C GLU A 657 -11.63 -47.82 -118.49
N ALA A 658 -12.80 -47.18 -118.59
CA ALA A 658 -13.34 -46.73 -119.86
C ALA A 658 -14.10 -45.42 -119.66
N THR A 659 -13.71 -44.45 -120.48
CA THR A 659 -14.14 -43.07 -120.62
C THR A 659 -15.64 -42.92 -120.87
N SER A 660 -16.28 -41.93 -120.24
CA SER A 660 -17.22 -41.05 -120.93
C SER A 660 -17.47 -39.76 -120.15
N ILE A 661 -17.55 -38.68 -120.91
CA ILE A 661 -17.63 -37.28 -120.52
C ILE A 661 -19.08 -36.91 -120.25
N HIS A 662 -19.35 -36.22 -119.14
CA HIS A 662 -20.37 -35.17 -119.16
C HIS A 662 -19.94 -33.93 -118.39
N ARG A 663 -19.85 -32.82 -119.15
CA ARG A 663 -19.85 -31.46 -118.66
C ARG A 663 -21.25 -31.11 -118.16
N THR A 664 -21.32 -30.59 -116.95
CA THR A 664 -22.40 -29.70 -116.53
C THR A 664 -21.77 -28.53 -115.78
N THR A 665 -21.83 -27.35 -116.40
CA THR A 665 -21.56 -26.04 -115.81
C THR A 665 -22.76 -25.64 -114.94
N VAL A 666 -22.57 -25.12 -113.72
CA VAL A 666 -22.75 -23.71 -113.25
C VAL A 666 -23.29 -23.80 -111.79
N PRO A 667 -23.18 -22.84 -110.83
CA PRO A 667 -22.28 -21.69 -110.62
C PRO A 667 -21.56 -21.68 -109.25
N SER A 668 -20.62 -20.76 -109.14
CA SER A 668 -20.15 -20.10 -107.91
C SER A 668 -21.19 -19.08 -107.40
N MET A 669 -21.59 -19.16 -106.13
CA MET A 669 -21.47 -18.10 -105.12
C MET A 669 -22.36 -18.33 -103.89
N MET A 670 -21.73 -18.16 -102.72
CA MET A 670 -22.22 -17.66 -101.41
C MET A 670 -23.70 -17.84 -101.03
N THR A 671 -23.93 -18.44 -99.86
CA THR A 671 -24.58 -17.72 -98.74
C THR A 671 -24.29 -18.44 -97.41
N PRO A 672 -24.13 -17.69 -96.30
CA PRO A 672 -23.80 -18.22 -94.97
C PRO A 672 -25.00 -18.96 -94.34
N MET A 673 -24.73 -19.89 -93.43
CA MET A 673 -25.77 -20.42 -92.54
C MET A 673 -26.30 -19.28 -91.66
N LEU A 674 -27.51 -18.83 -91.98
CA LEU A 674 -28.35 -18.03 -91.12
C LEU A 674 -28.88 -18.96 -90.02
N VAL A 675 -28.51 -18.67 -88.77
CA VAL A 675 -29.16 -19.23 -87.58
C VAL A 675 -30.62 -18.80 -87.61
N THR A 676 -31.53 -19.72 -87.91
CA THR A 676 -32.97 -19.55 -87.69
C THR A 676 -33.38 -20.47 -86.55
N ASP A 677 -33.02 -20.07 -85.33
CA ASP A 677 -33.82 -20.21 -84.11
C ASP A 677 -32.96 -19.90 -82.88
N THR A 678 -33.13 -18.70 -82.35
CA THR A 678 -32.82 -18.41 -80.94
C THR A 678 -34.10 -18.64 -80.16
N GLU A 679 -34.22 -19.76 -79.45
CA GLU A 679 -35.20 -19.87 -78.39
C GLU A 679 -34.84 -18.88 -77.28
N ALA A 680 -35.65 -17.83 -77.15
CA ALA A 680 -35.63 -16.97 -75.99
C ALA A 680 -36.20 -17.76 -74.81
N PHE A 681 -35.34 -18.45 -74.07
CA PHE A 681 -35.71 -18.92 -72.75
C PHE A 681 -35.91 -17.68 -71.88
N TRP A 682 -37.18 -17.44 -71.54
CA TRP A 682 -37.69 -16.53 -70.51
C TRP A 682 -38.30 -15.19 -70.98
N GLN A 683 -39.56 -15.24 -71.40
CA GLN A 683 -40.50 -14.11 -71.30
C GLN A 683 -41.54 -14.38 -70.18
N PRO A 684 -41.38 -13.79 -68.99
CA PRO A 684 -42.39 -13.90 -67.95
C PRO A 684 -43.67 -13.14 -68.35
N GLN A 685 -44.83 -13.75 -68.10
CA GLN A 685 -46.14 -13.13 -68.35
C GLN A 685 -46.29 -11.83 -67.52
N PRO A 686 -47.06 -10.82 -67.98
CA PRO A 686 -47.13 -9.49 -67.36
C PRO A 686 -47.42 -9.49 -65.85
N TRP A 687 -48.15 -10.50 -65.35
CA TRP A 687 -48.43 -10.65 -63.92
C TRP A 687 -47.19 -10.97 -63.08
N PHE A 688 -46.16 -11.64 -63.64
CA PHE A 688 -44.94 -12.00 -62.92
C PHE A 688 -44.06 -10.78 -62.65
N VAL A 689 -43.99 -9.82 -63.57
CA VAL A 689 -43.34 -8.52 -63.33
C VAL A 689 -44.13 -7.70 -62.31
N VAL A 690 -45.46 -7.78 -62.32
CA VAL A 690 -46.31 -7.11 -61.31
C VAL A 690 -46.08 -7.72 -59.91
N VAL A 691 -45.95 -9.04 -59.80
CA VAL A 691 -45.66 -9.70 -58.52
C VAL A 691 -44.24 -9.41 -58.04
N LEU A 692 -43.23 -9.41 -58.93
CA LEU A 692 -41.85 -9.06 -58.57
C LEU A 692 -41.71 -7.59 -58.14
N THR A 693 -42.42 -6.67 -58.82
CA THR A 693 -42.42 -5.25 -58.47
C THR A 693 -43.22 -4.96 -57.21
N ALA A 694 -44.36 -5.62 -57.01
CA ALA A 694 -45.15 -5.50 -55.77
C ALA A 694 -44.39 -6.06 -54.57
N THR A 695 -43.75 -7.23 -54.70
CA THR A 695 -42.95 -7.82 -53.61
C THR A 695 -41.69 -7.01 -53.32
N GLY A 696 -41.02 -6.48 -54.35
CA GLY A 696 -39.87 -5.57 -54.18
C GLY A 696 -40.26 -4.24 -53.52
N ALA A 697 -41.40 -3.66 -53.89
CA ALA A 697 -41.92 -2.45 -53.25
C ALA A 697 -42.31 -2.67 -51.79
N LEU A 698 -42.91 -3.83 -51.47
CA LEU A 698 -43.27 -4.19 -50.10
C LEU A 698 -42.03 -4.43 -49.23
N LEU A 699 -40.99 -5.06 -49.80
CA LEU A 699 -39.69 -5.23 -49.13
C LEU A 699 -39.03 -3.87 -48.84
N LEU A 700 -39.02 -2.95 -49.81
CA LEU A 700 -38.45 -1.61 -49.64
C LEU A 700 -39.23 -0.76 -48.62
N LEU A 701 -40.56 -0.91 -48.55
CA LEU A 701 -41.37 -0.28 -47.52
C LEU A 701 -41.07 -0.84 -46.12
N VAL A 702 -40.87 -2.15 -45.99
CA VAL A 702 -40.49 -2.79 -44.72
C VAL A 702 -39.07 -2.39 -44.30
N LEU A 703 -38.11 -2.36 -45.23
CA LEU A 703 -36.75 -1.87 -44.99
C LEU A 703 -36.72 -0.38 -44.63
N GLY A 704 -37.50 0.44 -45.33
CA GLY A 704 -37.65 1.87 -45.02
C GLY A 704 -38.29 2.11 -43.65
N TRP A 705 -39.27 1.29 -43.26
CA TRP A 705 -39.89 1.34 -41.93
C TRP A 705 -38.92 0.93 -40.82
N LEU A 706 -38.11 -0.12 -41.05
CA LEU A 706 -37.06 -0.55 -40.13
C LEU A 706 -35.96 0.52 -39.98
N LEU A 707 -35.54 1.13 -41.09
CA LEU A 707 -34.56 2.22 -41.09
C LEU A 707 -35.11 3.47 -40.38
N GLY A 708 -36.40 3.77 -40.55
CA GLY A 708 -37.10 4.84 -39.84
C GLY A 708 -37.15 4.62 -38.32
N ARG A 709 -37.39 3.39 -37.86
CA ARG A 709 -37.30 3.06 -36.42
C ARG A 709 -35.88 3.20 -35.87
N LEU A 710 -34.88 2.78 -36.65
CA LEU A 710 -33.46 2.91 -36.28
C LEU A 710 -33.03 4.37 -36.16
N LEU A 711 -33.46 5.22 -37.11
CA LEU A 711 -33.22 6.66 -37.08
C LEU A 711 -33.98 7.37 -35.96
N GLN A 712 -35.21 6.95 -35.63
CA GLN A 712 -35.93 7.45 -34.44
C GLN A 712 -35.26 7.04 -33.12
N GLY A 713 -34.65 5.86 -33.06
CA GLY A 713 -33.84 5.43 -31.91
C GLY A 713 -32.54 6.24 -31.75
N LEU A 714 -31.90 6.59 -32.87
CA LEU A 714 -30.71 7.46 -32.89
C LEU A 714 -31.03 8.92 -32.58
N ALA A 715 -32.20 9.42 -33.00
CA ALA A 715 -32.66 10.77 -32.67
C ALA A 715 -32.95 10.97 -31.17
N HIS A 716 -33.42 9.91 -30.47
CA HIS A 716 -33.58 9.93 -29.01
C HIS A 716 -32.26 9.89 -28.23
N LEU A 717 -31.18 9.38 -28.85
CA LEU A 717 -29.82 9.37 -28.28
C LEU A 717 -29.05 10.69 -28.51
N LEU A 718 -29.49 11.51 -29.45
CA LEU A 718 -28.86 12.80 -29.82
C LEU A 718 -29.61 14.04 -29.28
N GLN A 719 -30.69 13.86 -28.52
CA GLN A 719 -31.39 14.94 -27.82
C GLN A 719 -31.34 14.77 -26.29
N ALA A 720 -30.20 15.12 -25.70
CA ALA A 720 -30.14 15.65 -24.34
C ALA A 720 -28.95 16.63 -24.22
N PRO A 721 -29.17 17.93 -23.95
CA PRO A 721 -28.10 18.91 -23.90
C PRO A 721 -27.55 19.16 -22.47
N SER A 722 -26.22 19.18 -22.42
CA SER A 722 -25.34 20.13 -21.71
C SER A 722 -25.47 20.43 -20.19
N LYS A 723 -24.28 20.42 -19.57
CA LYS A 723 -23.73 21.35 -18.55
C LYS A 723 -23.85 21.03 -17.05
N LEU A 724 -22.65 21.17 -16.45
CA LEU A 724 -22.27 21.73 -15.15
C LEU A 724 -22.20 20.80 -13.93
N ALA A 725 -20.98 20.67 -13.39
CA ALA A 725 -20.75 20.60 -11.95
C ALA A 725 -19.32 21.08 -11.62
N GLN A 726 -19.16 22.40 -11.58
CA GLN A 726 -18.14 23.08 -10.80
C GLN A 726 -18.90 23.72 -9.62
N ALA A 727 -18.35 23.57 -8.42
CA ALA A 727 -18.83 24.08 -7.13
C ALA A 727 -20.06 23.38 -6.51
N LEU A 728 -19.88 22.77 -5.34
CA LEU A 728 -20.22 23.45 -4.08
C LEU A 728 -19.79 22.64 -2.86
N LEU A 729 -18.95 23.29 -2.08
CA LEU A 729 -18.56 22.98 -0.72
C LEU A 729 -19.50 23.79 0.22
N LEU A 730 -19.85 23.18 1.36
CA LEU A 730 -20.28 23.81 2.63
C LEU A 730 -21.73 24.35 2.77
N ASN A 731 -22.58 23.71 3.60
CA ASN A 731 -22.88 24.11 5.00
C ASN A 731 -24.13 23.42 5.63
N THR A 732 -23.89 22.70 6.72
CA THR A 732 -24.48 22.77 8.09
C THR A 732 -25.97 23.09 8.42
N ILE A 733 -26.50 22.20 9.29
CA ILE A 733 -27.30 22.39 10.55
C ILE A 733 -28.86 22.32 10.53
N GLN A 734 -29.36 21.48 11.47
CA GLN A 734 -30.71 21.25 12.06
C GLN A 734 -31.41 19.97 11.58
N GLY A 735 -31.89 19.01 12.39
CA GLY A 735 -31.98 18.84 13.84
C GLY A 735 -33.16 17.90 14.18
N THR A 736 -32.93 16.83 14.96
CA THR A 736 -33.90 15.99 15.74
C THR A 736 -34.99 15.20 14.96
N LYS A 737 -35.46 13.98 15.28
CA LYS A 737 -35.69 13.30 16.58
C LYS A 737 -36.11 11.81 16.35
N GLY A 738 -35.58 10.87 17.14
CA GLY A 738 -36.16 9.55 17.53
C GLY A 738 -36.14 8.41 16.50
N SER A 739 -36.02 7.11 16.83
CA SER A 739 -35.90 6.39 18.10
C SER A 739 -35.77 4.88 17.79
N LEU A 740 -34.92 4.14 18.54
CA LEU A 740 -34.87 2.68 18.87
C LEU A 740 -34.96 1.67 17.68
N GLU A 741 -34.27 0.54 17.60
CA GLU A 741 -33.74 -0.49 18.52
C GLU A 741 -32.90 -1.39 17.56
N GLY A 742 -31.66 -1.84 17.82
CA GLY A 742 -31.27 -2.82 18.83
C GLY A 742 -30.17 -3.74 18.25
N PHE A 743 -29.28 -4.20 19.14
CA PHE A 743 -28.30 -5.32 19.05
C PHE A 743 -27.07 -5.16 18.12
N MET A 744 -25.86 -4.99 18.69
CA MET A 744 -24.90 -6.06 19.10
C MET A 744 -24.47 -6.94 17.91
N GLU A 745 -23.21 -7.26 17.63
CA GLU A 745 -21.92 -7.01 18.25
C GLU A 745 -20.88 -7.49 17.19
N VAL A 746 -19.73 -6.83 17.12
CA VAL A 746 -18.59 -7.26 16.29
C VAL A 746 -17.64 -8.06 17.19
N PRO A 747 -16.95 -9.08 16.66
CA PRO A 747 -15.56 -9.25 17.04
C PRO A 747 -14.63 -9.07 15.85
N LYS A 748 -13.62 -8.21 16.07
CA LYS A 748 -12.38 -8.15 15.30
C LYS A 748 -11.68 -9.51 15.32
N MET A 749 -11.06 -9.87 14.20
CA MET A 749 -9.85 -10.69 14.23
C MET A 749 -8.87 -10.21 13.16
N GLU A 750 -7.60 -10.46 13.46
CA GLU A 750 -6.38 -9.82 12.98
C GLU A 750 -5.98 -10.09 11.52
N ILE A 751 -5.00 -9.28 11.11
CA ILE A 751 -4.23 -9.27 9.88
C ILE A 751 -3.46 -10.59 9.69
N SER A 752 -3.50 -11.18 8.48
CA SER A 752 -2.30 -11.51 7.67
C SER A 752 -2.61 -12.33 6.41
N GLN A 753 -2.05 -11.85 5.28
CA GLN A 753 -1.54 -12.60 4.11
C GLN A 753 -2.50 -13.30 3.13
N ALA A 754 -2.38 -12.90 1.85
CA ALA A 754 -2.74 -13.66 0.64
C ALA A 754 -1.57 -14.61 0.24
N PRO A 755 -1.68 -15.54 -0.75
CA PRO A 755 -2.76 -15.74 -1.71
C PRO A 755 -3.15 -17.23 -2.03
N SER A 756 -4.19 -17.35 -2.86
CA SER A 756 -4.48 -18.44 -3.83
C SER A 756 -5.06 -19.79 -3.36
N SER A 757 -6.37 -20.00 -3.60
CA SER A 757 -6.88 -21.14 -4.38
C SER A 757 -8.40 -21.03 -4.63
N ILE A 758 -8.79 -21.18 -5.90
CA ILE A 758 -10.15 -20.98 -6.43
C ILE A 758 -11.01 -22.22 -6.16
N LYS A 759 -11.35 -22.51 -4.89
CA LYS A 759 -12.27 -23.63 -4.57
C LYS A 759 -13.36 -23.37 -3.53
N SER A 760 -13.54 -22.13 -3.03
CA SER A 760 -14.63 -21.83 -2.10
C SER A 760 -15.38 -20.54 -2.41
N LEU A 761 -15.70 -20.27 -3.68
CA LEU A 761 -16.65 -19.22 -4.03
C LEU A 761 -18.07 -19.73 -3.76
N HIS A 762 -18.71 -19.19 -2.73
CA HIS A 762 -20.12 -19.39 -2.44
C HIS A 762 -20.94 -18.48 -3.35
N PHE A 763 -21.92 -19.02 -4.09
CA PHE A 763 -22.78 -18.23 -4.97
C PHE A 763 -24.14 -18.05 -4.30
N ASP A 764 -24.63 -16.81 -4.24
CA ASP A 764 -25.85 -16.43 -3.51
C ASP A 764 -27.07 -16.24 -4.42
N GLY A 765 -26.90 -16.25 -5.75
CA GLY A 765 -27.98 -16.14 -6.73
C GLY A 765 -27.78 -16.93 -8.02
N ARG A 766 -28.88 -17.19 -8.75
CA ARG A 766 -28.92 -17.80 -10.08
C ARG A 766 -29.69 -16.89 -11.04
N ALA A 767 -29.17 -16.71 -12.25
CA ALA A 767 -29.80 -15.93 -13.32
C ALA A 767 -29.58 -16.60 -14.68
N GLN A 768 -30.46 -16.30 -15.64
CA GLN A 768 -30.37 -16.82 -17.00
C GLN A 768 -29.95 -15.69 -17.94
N ASP A 769 -28.94 -15.93 -18.77
CA ASP A 769 -28.50 -14.95 -19.74
C ASP A 769 -29.53 -14.79 -20.86
N SER A 770 -30.12 -13.60 -20.94
CA SER A 770 -31.13 -13.24 -21.93
C SER A 770 -30.70 -13.41 -23.38
N ARG A 771 -29.39 -13.46 -23.67
CA ARG A 771 -28.87 -13.57 -25.04
C ARG A 771 -28.53 -15.00 -25.45
N THR A 772 -28.17 -15.87 -24.50
CA THR A 772 -27.73 -17.25 -24.77
C THR A 772 -28.68 -18.30 -24.19
N GLY A 773 -29.59 -17.93 -23.29
CA GLY A 773 -30.53 -18.82 -22.62
C GLY A 773 -29.89 -19.75 -21.59
N ARG A 774 -28.60 -19.58 -21.27
CA ARG A 774 -27.89 -20.43 -20.30
C ARG A 774 -27.96 -19.86 -18.88
N ASP A 775 -28.11 -20.75 -17.92
CA ASP A 775 -28.13 -20.37 -16.50
C ASP A 775 -26.70 -20.17 -15.98
N TYR A 776 -26.54 -19.21 -15.09
CA TYR A 776 -25.31 -19.00 -14.34
C TYR A 776 -25.62 -18.64 -12.89
N LEU A 777 -24.69 -19.02 -12.02
CA LEU A 777 -24.65 -18.58 -10.63
C LEU A 777 -23.85 -17.29 -10.53
N PHE A 778 -24.28 -16.36 -9.68
CA PHE A 778 -23.57 -15.12 -9.40
C PHE A 778 -23.41 -14.92 -7.89
N ASN A 779 -22.38 -14.17 -7.51
CA ASN A 779 -22.16 -13.70 -6.15
C ASN A 779 -22.36 -12.17 -6.14
N THR A 780 -23.34 -11.67 -5.41
CA THR A 780 -23.68 -10.22 -5.42
C THR A 780 -22.58 -9.34 -4.86
N CYS A 781 -21.82 -9.83 -3.88
CA CYS A 781 -20.77 -9.05 -3.20
C CYS A 781 -19.47 -8.96 -4.02
N THR A 782 -19.11 -10.02 -4.74
CA THR A 782 -17.83 -10.11 -5.47
C THR A 782 -17.99 -9.92 -6.98
N GLY A 783 -19.21 -9.99 -7.52
CA GLY A 783 -19.49 -9.91 -8.95
C GLY A 783 -19.07 -11.14 -9.77
N ALA A 784 -18.52 -12.18 -9.11
CA ALA A 784 -18.10 -13.41 -9.76
C ALA A 784 -19.31 -14.16 -10.34
N ARG A 785 -19.14 -14.70 -11.57
CA ARG A 785 -20.17 -15.46 -12.29
C ARG A 785 -19.63 -16.83 -12.68
N ARG A 786 -20.47 -17.87 -12.58
CA ARG A 786 -20.15 -19.24 -13.00
C ARG A 786 -21.30 -19.81 -13.81
N TRP A 787 -21.06 -20.12 -15.07
CA TRP A 787 -22.02 -20.77 -15.95
C TRP A 787 -22.28 -22.21 -15.50
N LEU A 788 -23.56 -22.62 -15.51
CA LEU A 788 -24.03 -23.97 -15.16
C LEU A 788 -24.08 -24.89 -16.38
#